data_AF-A0AAV2RMT1-F1
#
_entry.id   AF-A0AAV2RMT1-F1
#
_cell.length_a   1.000
_cell.length_b   1.000
_cell.length_c   1.000
_cell.angle_alpha   90.00
_cell.angle_beta   90.00
_cell.angle_gamma   90.00
#
_symmetry.space_group_name_H-M   'P 1'
#
loop_
_entity.id
_entity.type
_entity.pdbx_description
1 polymer ?
#
loop_
_entity_poly.entity_id
_entity_poly.type
_entity_poly.pdbx_seq_one_letter_code
_entity_poly.pdbx_strand_id
1 'polypeptide(L)'
;MAEVECQVVLAAAQQTAPSQFACDDVQQVETLIQQNKELADRIRDYENEKQTDDKTIAMLEFNNEHNKQKLSSEESSRGGEVINMELSHKALVEKYSGIESEKADLERQLREGSKEIIDKITAETEETTQKLAAEKEEVIQQLTKANEELEERLSRETVELHAQYDEKQKSLLEQVDGLTEIKQGFEKQIKQIEKNNEEMHANISVVQLHRNEARAEAVCFKKEGDGLKEELTKLKEAKASLELELQGLKDANADLEEKLSAESAQVSSMSESIKTLENNLLNLQKQVEALKETNAQLTDNMHIAQKAKADTDKKHFEEKKQYTEKLSALEDQLTKTKEEQSTKASSVELIEVPVVEVALTQQSTNTVHSAAPPSGTSDELTGTKNLLKTTQEKLRLAEMLNSEVDEYRERIRSLESKMSSMEDNHRQQLHNLTLESERQIAKKCEEYQQTLTSAYDQQDSETHSLIKTHQTTLQEAQQQVKEKTNKMDDAHKENEAKLKEKDEELTKFIHQYEDQIASLQLQHEAHMKQVEATWRARAEKMVKQREGQLQEEMDGLSEEWNKERKSPETLNPSSSNQTEDPQELERLTQVAAAAFRSGSDSVELLKKQVSVQRHELDDVKVSHKSEMDEIKRLLELKQRSRRGVGGGVKMGCQLEEAAEFEYLKNILYQYMIGNETQTLSKVLCAVVKFSNEQQAEILEREDQRQNLLSNQNNNIPHSNGIHSNGTALHSNGTAPHSKGSVPHVHFMTNDDSKIL
;
A
#
# COMPACT_ATOMS: atom_id res chain seq x y z
N MET A 1 112.43 -88.71 29.20
CA MET A 1 112.46 -89.89 30.10
C MET A 1 113.64 -90.71 29.58
N ALA A 2 114.85 -90.63 30.15
CA ALA A 2 115.25 -90.94 31.55
C ALA A 2 115.02 -92.43 31.85
N GLU A 3 115.99 -93.23 32.31
CA GLU A 3 117.42 -93.01 32.70
C GLU A 3 118.41 -93.65 31.68
N VAL A 4 119.70 -93.34 31.50
CA VAL A 4 120.83 -92.74 32.27
C VAL A 4 121.79 -93.78 32.89
N GLU A 5 123.03 -93.80 32.34
CA GLU A 5 124.29 -94.37 32.89
C GLU A 5 124.40 -95.91 33.09
N CYS A 6 125.60 -96.53 33.23
CA CYS A 6 126.96 -95.99 33.42
C CYS A 6 128.05 -96.72 32.59
N GLN A 7 129.31 -96.29 32.72
CA GLN A 7 130.48 -96.65 31.90
C GLN A 7 131.71 -97.01 32.78
N VAL A 8 132.76 -97.62 32.18
CA VAL A 8 134.20 -97.32 32.45
C VAL A 8 134.93 -97.92 33.70
N VAL A 9 135.77 -98.95 33.46
CA VAL A 9 137.27 -98.97 33.61
C VAL A 9 138.06 -99.43 34.88
N LEU A 10 139.21 -100.11 34.59
CA LEU A 10 140.51 -100.32 35.31
C LEU A 10 140.75 -101.35 36.45
N ALA A 11 142.02 -101.79 36.49
CA ALA A 11 142.62 -102.97 37.14
C ALA A 11 143.43 -102.68 38.43
N ALA A 12 143.90 -103.75 39.14
CA ALA A 12 145.32 -104.01 39.54
C ALA A 12 145.60 -104.64 40.95
N ALA A 13 146.48 -105.68 40.96
CA ALA A 13 147.63 -105.95 41.86
C ALA A 13 147.55 -106.48 43.34
N GLN A 14 148.02 -107.75 43.50
CA GLN A 14 149.22 -108.21 44.27
C GLN A 14 149.28 -108.63 45.79
N GLN A 15 150.05 -109.74 46.01
CA GLN A 15 150.90 -110.15 47.17
C GLN A 15 150.22 -110.61 48.50
N THR A 16 150.76 -111.48 49.39
CA THR A 16 152.14 -111.86 49.83
C THR A 16 152.28 -113.38 50.26
N ALA A 17 153.45 -113.81 50.77
CA ALA A 17 153.80 -115.16 51.32
C ALA A 17 154.35 -115.04 52.79
N PRO A 18 155.20 -115.91 53.47
CA PRO A 18 156.05 -117.06 53.05
C PRO A 18 156.23 -118.27 54.05
N SER A 19 157.20 -119.18 53.76
CA SER A 19 158.01 -120.04 54.70
C SER A 19 157.37 -121.33 55.32
N GLN A 20 158.08 -122.42 55.71
CA GLN A 20 159.50 -122.88 55.55
C GLN A 20 159.67 -124.39 55.93
N PHE A 21 160.59 -125.15 55.29
CA PHE A 21 161.21 -126.46 55.71
C PHE A 21 160.28 -127.66 56.06
N ALA A 22 160.65 -128.96 56.04
CA ALA A 22 161.71 -129.77 55.39
C ALA A 22 161.25 -131.27 55.34
N CYS A 23 162.07 -132.18 54.79
CA CYS A 23 161.74 -133.62 54.65
C CYS A 23 161.50 -134.39 55.96
N ASP A 24 160.61 -135.40 55.91
CA ASP A 24 160.94 -136.81 56.16
C ASP A 24 159.85 -137.74 55.57
N ASP A 25 160.07 -139.07 55.57
CA ASP A 25 159.77 -139.90 54.40
C ASP A 25 158.71 -141.04 54.58
N VAL A 26 158.33 -141.65 53.45
CA VAL A 26 157.66 -142.95 53.24
C VAL A 26 156.19 -143.12 53.69
N GLN A 27 155.73 -142.62 54.84
CA GLN A 27 154.37 -142.96 55.34
C GLN A 27 153.18 -142.35 54.56
N GLN A 28 153.38 -141.40 53.65
CA GLN A 28 152.28 -140.79 52.89
C GLN A 28 151.70 -141.68 51.77
N VAL A 29 152.45 -142.67 51.27
CA VAL A 29 152.11 -143.38 50.03
C VAL A 29 150.83 -144.23 50.15
N GLU A 30 150.64 -144.96 51.26
CA GLU A 30 149.46 -145.81 51.45
C GLU A 30 148.15 -144.99 51.56
N THR A 31 148.22 -143.76 52.09
CA THR A 31 147.06 -142.86 52.19
C THR A 31 146.57 -142.43 50.80
N LEU A 32 147.50 -142.17 49.87
CA LEU A 32 147.19 -141.79 48.49
C LEU A 32 146.59 -142.95 47.68
N ILE A 33 146.93 -144.21 47.99
CA ILE A 33 146.35 -145.38 47.33
C ILE A 33 144.86 -145.50 47.65
N GLN A 34 144.45 -145.31 48.92
CA GLN A 34 143.04 -145.34 49.32
C GLN A 34 142.24 -144.20 48.67
N GLN A 35 142.78 -142.97 48.64
CA GLN A 35 142.12 -141.82 48.00
C GLN A 35 141.89 -142.01 46.49
N ASN A 36 142.83 -142.63 45.77
CA ASN A 36 142.67 -142.94 44.35
C ASN A 36 141.52 -143.93 44.08
N LYS A 37 141.23 -144.84 45.03
CA LYS A 37 140.09 -145.76 44.89
C LYS A 37 138.75 -145.05 45.01
N GLU A 38 138.62 -144.15 45.99
CA GLU A 38 137.40 -143.35 46.19
C GLU A 38 137.13 -142.38 45.01
N LEU A 39 138.19 -141.86 44.38
CA LEU A 39 138.08 -141.09 43.13
C LEU A 39 137.59 -141.96 41.95
N ALA A 40 138.09 -143.19 41.82
CA ALA A 40 137.68 -144.10 40.74
C ALA A 40 136.22 -144.57 40.83
N ASP A 41 135.66 -144.67 42.04
CA ASP A 41 134.24 -144.93 42.23
C ASP A 41 133.39 -143.67 41.93
N ARG A 42 133.79 -142.47 42.39
CA ARG A 42 133.10 -141.20 42.06
C ARG A 42 133.03 -140.90 40.56
N ILE A 43 134.09 -141.20 39.79
CA ILE A 43 134.08 -141.01 38.34
C ILE A 43 132.97 -141.87 37.69
N ARG A 44 132.77 -143.10 38.17
CA ARG A 44 131.73 -144.01 37.67
C ARG A 44 130.31 -143.48 37.93
N ASP A 45 130.09 -142.84 39.07
CA ASP A 45 128.81 -142.23 39.40
C ASP A 45 128.50 -141.03 38.50
N TYR A 46 129.49 -140.15 38.24
CA TYR A 46 129.33 -139.06 37.26
C TYR A 46 129.11 -139.56 35.82
N GLU A 47 129.75 -140.67 35.43
CA GLU A 47 129.52 -141.30 34.11
C GLU A 47 128.07 -141.78 33.94
N ASN A 48 127.45 -142.26 35.03
CA ASN A 48 126.04 -142.65 35.06
C ASN A 48 125.09 -141.43 35.04
N GLU A 49 125.38 -140.41 35.86
CA GLU A 49 124.58 -139.18 35.98
C GLU A 49 124.49 -138.44 34.62
N LYS A 50 125.63 -138.29 33.94
CA LYS A 50 125.70 -137.78 32.58
C LYS A 50 124.82 -138.57 31.60
N GLN A 51 124.78 -139.91 31.71
CA GLN A 51 123.96 -140.75 30.84
C GLN A 51 122.45 -140.70 31.16
N THR A 52 122.05 -140.06 32.27
CA THR A 52 120.66 -139.64 32.51
C THR A 52 120.37 -138.24 31.97
N ASP A 53 121.31 -137.31 32.03
CA ASP A 53 121.16 -135.97 31.46
C ASP A 53 121.08 -135.99 29.93
N ASP A 54 121.95 -136.76 29.25
CA ASP A 54 121.94 -136.93 27.79
C ASP A 54 120.55 -137.42 27.28
N LYS A 55 119.85 -138.26 28.06
CA LYS A 55 118.48 -138.73 27.75
C LYS A 55 117.43 -137.65 27.97
N THR A 56 117.58 -136.84 29.03
CA THR A 56 116.68 -135.72 29.33
C THR A 56 116.77 -134.62 28.26
N ILE A 57 117.97 -134.31 27.79
CA ILE A 57 118.22 -133.33 26.72
C ILE A 57 117.51 -133.77 25.43
N ALA A 58 117.72 -135.01 24.96
CA ALA A 58 117.09 -135.52 23.74
C ALA A 58 115.54 -135.49 23.78
N MET A 59 114.95 -135.68 24.96
CA MET A 59 113.50 -135.58 25.16
C MET A 59 112.98 -134.13 25.10
N LEU A 60 113.78 -133.15 25.55
CA LEU A 60 113.45 -131.72 25.44
C LEU A 60 113.59 -131.20 24.00
N GLU A 61 114.60 -131.66 23.26
CA GLU A 61 114.79 -131.31 21.84
C GLU A 61 113.58 -131.75 20.98
N PHE A 62 113.10 -132.97 21.18
CA PHE A 62 111.92 -133.49 20.49
C PHE A 62 110.66 -132.64 20.75
N ASN A 63 110.42 -132.25 22.00
CA ASN A 63 109.28 -131.40 22.38
C ASN A 63 109.37 -129.99 21.77
N ASN A 64 110.57 -129.41 21.67
CA ASN A 64 110.75 -128.09 21.06
C ASN A 64 110.45 -128.11 19.56
N GLU A 65 110.92 -129.12 18.81
CA GLU A 65 110.67 -129.18 17.37
C GLU A 65 109.18 -129.47 17.07
N HIS A 66 108.49 -130.26 17.91
CA HIS A 66 107.03 -130.43 17.83
C HIS A 66 106.26 -129.11 18.04
N ASN A 67 106.62 -128.32 19.07
CA ASN A 67 105.98 -127.03 19.33
C ASN A 67 106.21 -126.01 18.20
N LYS A 68 107.41 -126.02 17.60
CA LYS A 68 107.80 -125.18 16.45
C LYS A 68 106.96 -125.50 15.20
N GLN A 69 106.68 -126.78 14.93
CA GLN A 69 105.75 -127.17 13.86
C GLN A 69 104.31 -126.72 14.13
N LYS A 70 103.84 -126.82 15.39
CA LYS A 70 102.48 -126.39 15.76
C LYS A 70 102.28 -124.88 15.55
N LEU A 71 103.21 -124.04 16.02
CA LEU A 71 103.17 -122.58 15.82
C LEU A 71 103.10 -122.20 14.34
N SER A 72 103.93 -122.82 13.49
CA SER A 72 103.92 -122.60 12.03
C SER A 72 102.55 -122.89 11.38
N SER A 73 101.80 -123.87 11.90
CA SER A 73 100.45 -124.17 11.38
C SER A 73 99.39 -123.14 11.81
N GLU A 74 99.48 -122.61 13.03
CA GLU A 74 98.52 -121.64 13.57
C GLU A 74 98.70 -120.24 12.97
N GLU A 75 99.94 -119.82 12.70
CA GLU A 75 100.24 -118.57 11.99
C GLU A 75 99.70 -118.60 10.55
N SER A 76 99.84 -119.72 9.85
CA SER A 76 99.31 -119.90 8.49
C SER A 76 97.77 -119.81 8.45
N SER A 77 97.08 -120.42 9.43
CA SER A 77 95.63 -120.35 9.54
C SER A 77 95.14 -118.92 9.80
N ARG A 78 95.79 -118.19 10.72
CA ARG A 78 95.44 -116.79 11.01
C ARG A 78 95.65 -115.85 9.82
N GLY A 79 96.68 -116.08 9.01
CA GLY A 79 96.90 -115.32 7.77
C GLY A 79 95.71 -115.41 6.80
N GLY A 80 95.11 -116.59 6.66
CA GLY A 80 93.93 -116.80 5.81
C GLY A 80 92.68 -116.06 6.31
N GLU A 81 92.44 -116.05 7.61
CA GLU A 81 91.31 -115.34 8.22
C GLU A 81 91.44 -113.82 8.07
N VAL A 82 92.63 -113.26 8.28
CA VAL A 82 92.89 -111.81 8.11
C VAL A 82 92.65 -111.38 6.67
N ILE A 83 93.18 -112.11 5.67
CA ILE A 83 92.98 -111.80 4.25
C ILE A 83 91.49 -111.81 3.88
N ASN A 84 90.71 -112.76 4.42
CA ASN A 84 89.27 -112.84 4.17
C ASN A 84 88.51 -111.65 4.81
N MET A 85 88.91 -111.22 6.02
CA MET A 85 88.37 -110.01 6.65
C MET A 85 88.75 -108.73 5.89
N GLU A 86 89.98 -108.61 5.37
CA GLU A 86 90.43 -107.48 4.55
C GLU A 86 89.63 -107.38 3.24
N LEU A 87 89.39 -108.51 2.57
CA LEU A 87 88.55 -108.57 1.36
C LEU A 87 87.10 -108.19 1.67
N SER A 88 86.55 -108.65 2.80
CA SER A 88 85.20 -108.28 3.26
C SER A 88 85.10 -106.78 3.58
N HIS A 89 86.08 -106.24 4.31
CA HIS A 89 86.17 -104.81 4.62
C HIS A 89 86.30 -103.97 3.35
N LYS A 90 87.13 -104.39 2.38
CA LYS A 90 87.26 -103.71 1.09
C LYS A 90 85.93 -103.69 0.32
N ALA A 91 85.22 -104.81 0.26
CA ALA A 91 83.90 -104.87 -0.37
C ALA A 91 82.83 -104.02 0.35
N LEU A 92 82.96 -103.83 1.67
CA LEU A 92 82.11 -102.90 2.44
C LEU A 92 82.47 -101.44 2.16
N VAL A 93 83.75 -101.09 2.05
CA VAL A 93 84.21 -99.74 1.68
C VAL A 93 83.78 -99.39 0.25
N GLU A 94 83.92 -100.32 -0.70
CA GLU A 94 83.44 -100.15 -2.08
C GLU A 94 81.92 -99.91 -2.09
N LYS A 95 81.12 -100.70 -1.36
CA LYS A 95 79.67 -100.47 -1.19
C LYS A 95 79.35 -99.12 -0.54
N TYR A 96 80.04 -98.73 0.52
CA TYR A 96 79.83 -97.44 1.18
C TYR A 96 80.12 -96.28 0.23
N SER A 97 81.21 -96.37 -0.56
CA SER A 97 81.55 -95.35 -1.56
C SER A 97 80.50 -95.25 -2.68
N GLY A 98 79.89 -96.37 -3.08
CA GLY A 98 78.75 -96.36 -4.00
C GLY A 98 77.51 -95.67 -3.42
N ILE A 99 77.16 -95.98 -2.17
CA ILE A 99 76.01 -95.36 -1.47
C ILE A 99 76.23 -93.85 -1.25
N GLU A 100 77.43 -93.42 -0.91
CA GLU A 100 77.75 -91.99 -0.74
C GLU A 100 77.72 -91.25 -2.09
N SER A 101 78.09 -91.91 -3.20
CA SER A 101 77.91 -91.37 -4.56
C SER A 101 76.44 -91.27 -4.95
N GLU A 102 75.65 -92.33 -4.74
CA GLU A 102 74.21 -92.36 -5.03
C GLU A 102 73.46 -91.30 -4.21
N LYS A 103 73.81 -91.12 -2.94
CA LYS A 103 73.33 -90.02 -2.09
C LYS A 103 73.71 -88.65 -2.66
N ALA A 104 74.96 -88.44 -3.10
CA ALA A 104 75.39 -87.18 -3.68
C ALA A 104 74.62 -86.83 -4.98
N ASP A 105 74.36 -87.85 -5.81
CA ASP A 105 73.53 -87.72 -7.02
C ASP A 105 72.05 -87.45 -6.70
N LEU A 106 71.48 -88.11 -5.68
CA LEU A 106 70.11 -87.84 -5.21
C LEU A 106 69.98 -86.44 -4.59
N GLU A 107 70.95 -85.99 -3.78
CA GLU A 107 70.98 -84.62 -3.30
C GLU A 107 71.14 -83.61 -4.45
N ARG A 108 71.91 -83.95 -5.50
CA ARG A 108 72.04 -83.11 -6.70
C ARG A 108 70.68 -83.01 -7.42
N GLN A 109 70.02 -84.13 -7.68
CA GLN A 109 68.69 -84.16 -8.30
C GLN A 109 67.66 -83.38 -7.49
N LEU A 110 67.67 -83.53 -6.16
CA LEU A 110 66.80 -82.77 -5.26
C LEU A 110 67.08 -81.27 -5.30
N ARG A 111 68.35 -80.84 -5.29
CA ARG A 111 68.75 -79.43 -5.44
C ARG A 111 68.34 -78.86 -6.79
N GLU A 112 68.53 -79.62 -7.87
CA GLU A 112 68.27 -79.17 -9.25
C GLU A 112 66.76 -79.10 -9.55
N GLY A 113 65.97 -80.10 -9.11
CA GLY A 113 64.51 -80.07 -9.18
C GLY A 113 63.87 -79.01 -8.26
N SER A 114 64.41 -78.81 -7.05
CA SER A 114 63.98 -77.71 -6.18
C SER A 114 64.26 -76.34 -6.82
N LYS A 115 65.41 -76.19 -7.48
CA LYS A 115 65.73 -74.97 -8.25
C LYS A 115 64.75 -74.78 -9.41
N GLU A 116 64.45 -75.81 -10.19
CA GLU A 116 63.48 -75.73 -11.29
C GLU A 116 62.08 -75.30 -10.80
N ILE A 117 61.65 -75.78 -9.64
CA ILE A 117 60.39 -75.36 -9.01
C ILE A 117 60.44 -73.90 -8.55
N ILE A 118 61.54 -73.47 -7.92
CA ILE A 118 61.73 -72.07 -7.49
C ILE A 118 61.80 -71.12 -8.69
N ASP A 119 62.53 -71.47 -9.74
CA ASP A 119 62.65 -70.68 -10.97
C ASP A 119 61.27 -70.52 -11.65
N LYS A 120 60.44 -71.57 -11.69
CA LYS A 120 59.05 -71.51 -12.19
C LYS A 120 58.14 -70.62 -11.34
N ILE A 121 58.12 -70.82 -10.01
CA ILE A 121 57.32 -70.00 -9.09
C ILE A 121 57.73 -68.53 -9.18
N THR A 122 59.03 -68.26 -9.35
CA THR A 122 59.54 -66.88 -9.53
C THR A 122 59.03 -66.30 -10.85
N ALA A 123 59.14 -67.02 -11.97
CA ALA A 123 58.62 -66.56 -13.26
C ALA A 123 57.09 -66.34 -13.26
N GLU A 124 56.31 -67.23 -12.66
CA GLU A 124 54.85 -67.05 -12.49
C GLU A 124 54.51 -65.85 -11.60
N THR A 125 55.32 -65.58 -10.56
CA THR A 125 55.19 -64.40 -9.70
C THR A 125 55.55 -63.11 -10.44
N GLU A 126 56.59 -63.13 -11.29
CA GLU A 126 56.96 -62.00 -12.14
C GLU A 126 55.90 -61.73 -13.22
N GLU A 127 55.36 -62.75 -13.89
CA GLU A 127 54.29 -62.58 -14.87
C GLU A 127 53.00 -62.04 -14.23
N THR A 128 52.59 -62.56 -13.08
CA THR A 128 51.38 -62.10 -12.38
C THR A 128 51.55 -60.70 -11.79
N THR A 129 52.73 -60.33 -11.29
CA THR A 129 52.99 -58.96 -10.83
C THR A 129 53.10 -57.96 -11.98
N GLN A 130 53.62 -58.35 -13.15
CA GLN A 130 53.62 -57.52 -14.35
C GLN A 130 52.19 -57.28 -14.88
N LYS A 131 51.34 -58.32 -14.95
CA LYS A 131 49.91 -58.16 -15.31
C LYS A 131 49.19 -57.23 -14.35
N LEU A 132 49.33 -57.46 -13.04
CA LEU A 132 48.72 -56.60 -12.01
C LEU A 132 49.25 -55.15 -12.04
N ALA A 133 50.49 -54.92 -12.50
CA ALA A 133 51.02 -53.58 -12.71
C ALA A 133 50.39 -52.90 -13.94
N ALA A 134 50.24 -53.63 -15.05
CA ALA A 134 49.58 -53.13 -16.27
C ALA A 134 48.10 -52.81 -16.04
N GLU A 135 47.36 -53.70 -15.35
CA GLU A 135 45.95 -53.48 -14.96
C GLU A 135 45.78 -52.24 -14.07
N LYS A 136 46.71 -52.01 -13.12
CA LYS A 136 46.70 -50.81 -12.28
C LYS A 136 46.95 -49.54 -13.09
N GLU A 137 47.91 -49.58 -14.00
CA GLU A 137 48.23 -48.44 -14.87
C GLU A 137 47.06 -48.10 -15.79
N GLU A 138 46.38 -49.10 -16.37
CA GLU A 138 45.16 -48.88 -17.15
C GLU A 138 44.05 -48.24 -16.31
N VAL A 139 43.80 -48.74 -15.10
CA VAL A 139 42.80 -48.15 -14.18
C VAL A 139 43.16 -46.71 -13.78
N ILE A 140 44.46 -46.41 -13.56
CA ILE A 140 44.93 -45.05 -13.28
C ILE A 140 44.68 -44.12 -14.48
N GLN A 141 44.95 -44.59 -15.70
CA GLN A 141 44.69 -43.80 -16.93
C GLN A 141 43.19 -43.57 -17.17
N GLN A 142 42.35 -44.59 -16.95
CA GLN A 142 40.89 -44.46 -17.03
C GLN A 142 40.35 -43.46 -16.00
N LEU A 143 40.81 -43.52 -14.75
CA LEU A 143 40.41 -42.58 -13.69
C LEU A 143 40.91 -41.15 -13.96
N THR A 144 42.13 -40.99 -14.48
CA THR A 144 42.69 -39.67 -14.83
C THR A 144 41.85 -39.00 -15.91
N LYS A 145 41.57 -39.72 -17.00
CA LYS A 145 40.71 -39.26 -18.10
C LYS A 145 39.28 -38.92 -17.66
N ALA A 146 38.71 -39.73 -16.76
CA ALA A 146 37.38 -39.48 -16.20
C ALA A 146 37.34 -38.20 -15.32
N ASN A 147 38.42 -37.91 -14.58
CA ASN A 147 38.55 -36.67 -13.82
C ASN A 147 38.71 -35.46 -14.75
N GLU A 148 39.55 -35.55 -15.79
CA GLU A 148 39.73 -34.49 -16.79
C GLU A 148 38.40 -34.14 -17.49
N GLU A 149 37.62 -35.14 -17.92
CA GLU A 149 36.29 -34.95 -18.51
C GLU A 149 35.28 -34.33 -17.52
N LEU A 150 35.41 -34.62 -16.22
CA LEU A 150 34.55 -34.07 -15.17
C LEU A 150 34.92 -32.62 -14.83
N GLU A 151 36.22 -32.29 -14.76
CA GLU A 151 36.70 -30.92 -14.59
C GLU A 151 36.33 -30.03 -15.80
N GLU A 152 36.45 -30.54 -17.03
CA GLU A 152 36.04 -29.82 -18.23
C GLU A 152 34.53 -29.55 -18.24
N ARG A 153 33.71 -30.52 -17.80
CA ARG A 153 32.26 -30.35 -17.64
C ARG A 153 31.91 -29.30 -16.58
N LEU A 154 32.51 -29.38 -15.39
CA LEU A 154 32.29 -28.40 -14.32
C LEU A 154 32.73 -26.99 -14.75
N SER A 155 33.83 -26.87 -15.49
CA SER A 155 34.31 -25.61 -16.06
C SER A 155 33.30 -25.02 -17.05
N ARG A 156 32.77 -25.84 -17.99
CA ARG A 156 31.72 -25.43 -18.93
C ARG A 156 30.43 -25.00 -18.22
N GLU A 157 29.95 -25.78 -17.27
CA GLU A 157 28.73 -25.49 -16.49
C GLU A 157 28.89 -24.21 -15.65
N THR A 158 30.08 -23.98 -15.07
CA THR A 158 30.40 -22.74 -14.33
C THR A 158 30.38 -21.51 -15.24
N VAL A 159 30.94 -21.61 -16.45
CA VAL A 159 30.93 -20.51 -17.44
C VAL A 159 29.51 -20.23 -17.94
N GLU A 160 28.72 -21.28 -18.20
CA GLU A 160 27.34 -21.15 -18.67
C GLU A 160 26.44 -20.50 -17.59
N LEU A 161 26.56 -20.92 -16.33
CA LEU A 161 25.85 -20.29 -15.21
C LEU A 161 26.25 -18.82 -15.02
N HIS A 162 27.51 -18.47 -15.24
CA HIS A 162 27.95 -17.06 -15.19
C HIS A 162 27.34 -16.24 -16.32
N ALA A 163 27.34 -16.76 -17.56
CA ALA A 163 26.74 -16.09 -18.70
C ALA A 163 25.22 -15.89 -18.54
N GLN A 164 24.49 -16.90 -18.03
CA GLN A 164 23.08 -16.78 -17.70
C GLN A 164 22.81 -15.75 -16.58
N TYR A 165 23.70 -15.68 -15.58
CA TYR A 165 23.62 -14.67 -14.52
C TYR A 165 23.85 -13.25 -15.07
N ASP A 166 24.88 -13.04 -15.89
CA ASP A 166 25.22 -11.75 -16.50
C ASP A 166 24.11 -11.27 -17.46
N GLU A 167 23.54 -12.16 -18.28
CA GLU A 167 22.40 -11.84 -19.16
C GLU A 167 21.16 -11.44 -18.35
N LYS A 168 20.87 -12.17 -17.27
CA LYS A 168 19.75 -11.84 -16.37
C LYS A 168 19.99 -10.52 -15.62
N GLN A 169 21.23 -10.24 -15.19
CA GLN A 169 21.60 -8.97 -14.55
C GLN A 169 21.47 -7.81 -15.55
N LYS A 170 21.89 -8.00 -16.81
CA LYS A 170 21.72 -7.01 -17.89
C LYS A 170 20.25 -6.74 -18.19
N SER A 171 19.42 -7.78 -18.29
CA SER A 171 17.96 -7.61 -18.50
C SER A 171 17.28 -6.88 -17.34
N LEU A 172 17.69 -7.15 -16.09
CA LEU A 172 17.20 -6.43 -14.91
C LEU A 172 17.63 -4.95 -14.90
N LEU A 173 18.86 -4.63 -15.33
CA LEU A 173 19.31 -3.25 -15.49
C LEU A 173 18.49 -2.50 -16.55
N GLU A 174 18.27 -3.09 -17.72
CA GLU A 174 17.44 -2.51 -18.79
C GLU A 174 15.99 -2.25 -18.34
N GLN A 175 15.43 -3.13 -17.49
CA GLN A 175 14.12 -2.91 -16.87
C GLN A 175 14.13 -1.77 -15.83
N VAL A 176 15.18 -1.66 -15.02
CA VAL A 176 15.33 -0.57 -14.03
C VAL A 176 15.52 0.79 -14.69
N ASP A 177 16.26 0.85 -15.80
CA ASP A 177 16.42 2.06 -16.60
C ASP A 177 15.08 2.48 -17.24
N GLY A 178 14.35 1.55 -17.86
CA GLY A 178 13.01 1.82 -18.40
C GLY A 178 12.00 2.29 -17.34
N LEU A 179 12.01 1.71 -16.14
CA LEU A 179 11.21 2.19 -15.00
C LEU A 179 11.64 3.58 -14.54
N THR A 180 12.94 3.90 -14.62
CA THR A 180 13.50 5.21 -14.28
C THR A 180 13.08 6.29 -15.29
N GLU A 181 13.05 5.99 -16.59
CA GLU A 181 12.51 6.89 -17.61
C GLU A 181 11.01 7.16 -17.39
N ILE A 182 10.22 6.12 -17.10
CA ILE A 182 8.79 6.24 -16.78
C ILE A 182 8.57 7.12 -15.54
N LYS A 183 9.39 6.93 -14.48
CA LYS A 183 9.37 7.77 -13.27
C LYS A 183 9.67 9.24 -13.59
N GLN A 184 10.69 9.52 -14.39
CA GLN A 184 11.00 10.88 -14.83
C GLN A 184 9.88 11.48 -15.70
N GLY A 185 9.18 10.67 -16.49
CA GLY A 185 8.00 11.06 -17.25
C GLY A 185 6.87 11.55 -16.34
N PHE A 186 6.53 10.78 -15.31
CA PHE A 186 5.52 11.17 -14.32
C PHE A 186 5.93 12.38 -13.49
N GLU A 187 7.20 12.49 -13.08
CA GLU A 187 7.69 13.69 -12.36
C GLU A 187 7.57 14.98 -13.19
N LYS A 188 7.76 14.90 -14.52
CA LYS A 188 7.53 16.04 -15.43
C LYS A 188 6.03 16.37 -15.55
N GLN A 189 5.15 15.37 -15.60
CA GLN A 189 3.71 15.57 -15.63
C GLN A 189 3.17 16.19 -14.32
N ILE A 190 3.65 15.71 -13.17
CA ILE A 190 3.29 16.27 -11.85
C ILE A 190 3.67 17.75 -11.78
N LYS A 191 4.91 18.12 -12.14
CA LYS A 191 5.37 19.51 -12.16
C LYS A 191 4.58 20.42 -13.11
N GLN A 192 4.08 19.88 -14.22
CA GLN A 192 3.20 20.62 -15.12
C GLN A 192 1.80 20.81 -14.51
N ILE A 193 1.26 19.82 -13.79
CA ILE A 193 -0.02 19.92 -13.08
C ILE A 193 0.09 20.91 -11.91
N GLU A 194 1.19 20.88 -11.15
CA GLU A 194 1.50 21.85 -10.08
C GLU A 194 1.49 23.28 -10.63
N LYS A 195 2.25 23.55 -11.71
CA LYS A 195 2.28 24.86 -12.38
C LYS A 195 0.90 25.29 -12.92
N ASN A 196 0.13 24.37 -13.52
CA ASN A 196 -1.21 24.67 -14.00
C ASN A 196 -2.17 25.02 -12.84
N ASN A 197 -2.02 24.38 -11.68
CA ASN A 197 -2.80 24.69 -10.48
C ASN A 197 -2.40 26.05 -9.89
N GLU A 198 -1.12 26.41 -9.86
CA GLU A 198 -0.65 27.75 -9.47
C GLU A 198 -1.27 28.84 -10.36
N GLU A 199 -1.23 28.67 -11.69
CA GLU A 199 -1.86 29.57 -12.65
C GLU A 199 -3.39 29.64 -12.47
N MET A 200 -4.05 28.51 -12.21
CA MET A 200 -5.48 28.48 -11.90
C MET A 200 -5.81 29.22 -10.59
N HIS A 201 -5.02 29.06 -9.53
CA HIS A 201 -5.22 29.77 -8.26
C HIS A 201 -4.98 31.29 -8.40
N ALA A 202 -4.01 31.70 -9.22
CA ALA A 202 -3.81 33.11 -9.58
C ALA A 202 -5.03 33.67 -10.33
N ASN A 203 -5.52 32.95 -11.34
CA ASN A 203 -6.72 33.35 -12.09
C ASN A 203 -7.98 33.41 -11.23
N ILE A 204 -8.18 32.45 -10.31
CA ILE A 204 -9.28 32.47 -9.32
C ILE A 204 -9.17 33.72 -8.43
N SER A 205 -7.96 34.10 -8.01
CA SER A 205 -7.73 35.29 -7.18
C SER A 205 -8.09 36.59 -7.92
N VAL A 206 -7.75 36.69 -9.22
CA VAL A 206 -8.15 37.82 -10.08
C VAL A 206 -9.68 37.87 -10.29
N VAL A 207 -10.33 36.72 -10.52
CA VAL A 207 -11.79 36.65 -10.64
C VAL A 207 -12.49 37.04 -9.32
N GLN A 208 -11.90 36.69 -8.17
CA GLN A 208 -12.39 37.13 -6.86
C GLN A 208 -12.22 38.65 -6.66
N LEU A 209 -11.13 39.25 -7.14
CA LEU A 209 -10.93 40.71 -7.13
C LEU A 209 -12.03 41.41 -7.94
N HIS A 210 -12.17 41.08 -9.23
CA HIS A 210 -13.19 41.69 -10.10
C HIS A 210 -14.62 41.48 -9.56
N ARG A 211 -14.92 40.33 -8.95
CA ARG A 211 -16.21 40.07 -8.29
C ARG A 211 -16.46 40.98 -7.09
N ASN A 212 -15.42 41.34 -6.35
CA ASN A 212 -15.53 42.25 -5.21
C ASN A 212 -15.64 43.71 -5.65
N GLU A 213 -14.94 44.10 -6.72
CA GLU A 213 -15.03 45.42 -7.35
C GLU A 213 -16.44 45.66 -7.92
N ALA A 214 -16.95 44.74 -8.75
CA ALA A 214 -18.32 44.81 -9.28
C ALA A 214 -19.40 44.80 -8.17
N ARG A 215 -19.13 44.16 -7.02
CA ARG A 215 -19.98 44.25 -5.82
C ARG A 215 -19.94 45.64 -5.18
N ALA A 216 -18.78 46.28 -5.11
CA ALA A 216 -18.63 47.63 -4.58
C ALA A 216 -19.33 48.66 -5.49
N GLU A 217 -19.18 48.54 -6.80
CA GLU A 217 -19.89 49.35 -7.80
C GLU A 217 -21.40 49.18 -7.68
N ALA A 218 -21.91 47.95 -7.63
CA ALA A 218 -23.35 47.68 -7.44
C ALA A 218 -23.90 48.27 -6.13
N VAL A 219 -23.09 48.33 -5.06
CA VAL A 219 -23.46 49.03 -3.80
C VAL A 219 -23.43 50.56 -3.97
N CYS A 220 -22.55 51.12 -4.80
CA CYS A 220 -22.54 52.54 -5.14
C CYS A 220 -23.77 52.94 -5.96
N PHE A 221 -24.03 52.26 -7.08
CA PHE A 221 -25.21 52.48 -7.91
C PHE A 221 -26.51 52.28 -7.15
N LYS A 222 -26.56 51.37 -6.16
CA LYS A 222 -27.73 51.25 -5.28
C LYS A 222 -27.93 52.49 -4.41
N LYS A 223 -26.86 53.04 -3.79
CA LYS A 223 -26.95 54.28 -3.00
C LYS A 223 -27.37 55.47 -3.85
N GLU A 224 -26.82 55.60 -5.06
CA GLU A 224 -27.22 56.63 -6.03
C GLU A 224 -28.69 56.48 -6.44
N GLY A 225 -29.13 55.26 -6.76
CA GLY A 225 -30.52 54.97 -7.09
C GLY A 225 -31.50 55.16 -5.92
N ASP A 226 -31.07 54.96 -4.68
CA ASP A 226 -31.87 55.26 -3.48
C ASP A 226 -31.89 56.77 -3.18
N GLY A 227 -30.80 57.50 -3.41
CA GLY A 227 -30.75 58.97 -3.33
C GLY A 227 -31.62 59.66 -4.40
N LEU A 228 -31.59 59.17 -5.65
CA LEU A 228 -32.45 59.66 -6.74
C LEU A 228 -33.94 59.39 -6.46
N LYS A 229 -34.30 58.32 -5.72
CA LYS A 229 -35.68 58.13 -5.22
C LYS A 229 -36.04 59.19 -4.19
N GLU A 230 -35.14 59.53 -3.28
CA GLU A 230 -35.36 60.54 -2.24
C GLU A 230 -35.55 61.94 -2.86
N GLU A 231 -34.75 62.29 -3.86
CA GLU A 231 -34.95 63.50 -4.67
C GLU A 231 -36.28 63.45 -5.42
N LEU A 232 -36.63 62.33 -6.05
CA LEU A 232 -37.92 62.16 -6.75
C LEU A 232 -39.13 62.28 -5.80
N THR A 233 -39.02 61.85 -4.54
CA THR A 233 -40.08 62.09 -3.53
C THR A 233 -40.19 63.57 -3.17
N LYS A 234 -39.06 64.25 -2.89
CA LYS A 234 -39.05 65.71 -2.62
C LYS A 234 -39.60 66.51 -3.80
N LEU A 235 -39.30 66.10 -5.04
CA LEU A 235 -39.79 66.76 -6.25
C LEU A 235 -41.30 66.53 -6.47
N LYS A 236 -41.83 65.37 -6.07
CA LYS A 236 -43.28 65.11 -6.04
C LYS A 236 -44.00 65.92 -4.96
N GLU A 237 -43.41 66.05 -3.77
CA GLU A 237 -43.93 66.88 -2.69
C GLU A 237 -43.95 68.37 -3.08
N ALA A 238 -42.83 68.87 -3.64
CA ALA A 238 -42.75 70.24 -4.17
C ALA A 238 -43.77 70.48 -5.30
N LYS A 239 -43.93 69.52 -6.23
CA LYS A 239 -44.97 69.58 -7.28
C LYS A 239 -46.37 69.65 -6.67
N ALA A 240 -46.69 68.80 -5.70
CA ALA A 240 -48.00 68.80 -5.04
C ALA A 240 -48.28 70.11 -4.29
N SER A 241 -47.26 70.70 -3.66
CA SER A 241 -47.35 72.01 -3.02
C SER A 241 -47.64 73.12 -4.04
N LEU A 242 -46.94 73.13 -5.19
CA LEU A 242 -47.15 74.08 -6.28
C LEU A 242 -48.51 73.90 -6.98
N GLU A 243 -49.02 72.67 -7.09
CA GLU A 243 -50.36 72.40 -7.62
C GLU A 243 -51.46 72.90 -6.66
N LEU A 244 -51.25 72.82 -5.35
CA LEU A 244 -52.14 73.35 -4.33
C LEU A 244 -52.11 74.88 -4.30
N GLU A 245 -50.93 75.50 -4.41
CA GLU A 245 -50.76 76.95 -4.51
C GLU A 245 -51.38 77.51 -5.82
N LEU A 246 -51.19 76.81 -6.96
CA LEU A 246 -51.89 77.13 -8.21
C LEU A 246 -53.41 77.02 -8.10
N GLN A 247 -53.93 76.07 -7.32
CA GLN A 247 -55.37 75.98 -7.09
C GLN A 247 -55.86 77.15 -6.23
N GLY A 248 -55.17 77.48 -5.13
CA GLY A 248 -55.50 78.66 -4.32
C GLY A 248 -55.45 79.97 -5.10
N LEU A 249 -54.52 80.11 -6.06
CA LEU A 249 -54.47 81.25 -6.98
C LEU A 249 -55.63 81.27 -7.99
N LYS A 250 -56.09 80.12 -8.50
CA LYS A 250 -57.31 80.05 -9.33
C LYS A 250 -58.55 80.42 -8.54
N ASP A 251 -58.68 79.90 -7.32
CA ASP A 251 -59.82 80.14 -6.44
C ASP A 251 -59.88 81.64 -6.10
N ALA A 252 -58.74 82.24 -5.73
CA ALA A 252 -58.62 83.69 -5.52
C ALA A 252 -58.90 84.53 -6.78
N ASN A 253 -58.56 84.04 -7.97
CA ASN A 253 -58.89 84.71 -9.23
C ASN A 253 -60.39 84.63 -9.56
N ALA A 254 -61.05 83.49 -9.31
CA ALA A 254 -62.51 83.37 -9.42
C ALA A 254 -63.22 84.31 -8.43
N ASP A 255 -62.70 84.40 -7.20
CA ASP A 255 -63.13 85.35 -6.17
C ASP A 255 -63.00 86.83 -6.63
N LEU A 256 -62.01 87.14 -7.47
CA LEU A 256 -61.81 88.48 -8.06
C LEU A 256 -62.69 88.70 -9.29
N GLU A 257 -62.92 87.68 -10.12
CA GLU A 257 -63.86 87.74 -11.24
C GLU A 257 -65.31 87.92 -10.77
N GLU A 258 -65.72 87.28 -9.67
CA GLU A 258 -67.03 87.53 -9.04
C GLU A 258 -67.13 88.96 -8.50
N LYS A 259 -66.11 89.48 -7.80
CA LYS A 259 -66.09 90.87 -7.31
C LYS A 259 -66.13 91.88 -8.46
N LEU A 260 -65.36 91.64 -9.53
CA LEU A 260 -65.36 92.47 -10.73
C LEU A 260 -66.71 92.43 -11.46
N SER A 261 -67.38 91.27 -11.48
CA SER A 261 -68.75 91.12 -12.00
C SER A 261 -69.75 91.92 -11.15
N ALA A 262 -69.63 91.87 -9.82
CA ALA A 262 -70.46 92.65 -8.91
C ALA A 262 -70.24 94.17 -9.05
N GLU A 263 -69.00 94.64 -9.15
CA GLU A 263 -68.69 96.05 -9.45
C GLU A 263 -69.18 96.46 -10.84
N SER A 264 -69.06 95.60 -11.85
CA SER A 264 -69.61 95.84 -13.20
C SER A 264 -71.13 95.96 -13.19
N ALA A 265 -71.83 95.14 -12.39
CA ALA A 265 -73.27 95.25 -12.19
C ALA A 265 -73.65 96.54 -11.44
N GLN A 266 -72.86 96.93 -10.43
CA GLN A 266 -73.04 98.20 -9.70
C GLN A 266 -72.81 99.43 -10.61
N VAL A 267 -71.75 99.43 -11.43
CA VAL A 267 -71.48 100.47 -12.43
C VAL A 267 -72.59 100.53 -13.48
N SER A 268 -73.15 99.37 -13.86
CA SER A 268 -74.31 99.29 -14.77
C SER A 268 -75.56 99.92 -14.14
N SER A 269 -75.87 99.61 -12.87
CA SER A 269 -76.96 100.24 -12.10
C SER A 269 -76.75 101.75 -11.89
N MET A 270 -75.50 102.18 -11.66
CA MET A 270 -75.15 103.60 -11.63
C MET A 270 -75.31 104.27 -13.00
N SER A 271 -75.00 103.59 -14.10
CA SER A 271 -75.23 104.09 -15.47
C SER A 271 -76.72 104.26 -15.77
N GLU A 272 -77.58 103.34 -15.33
CA GLU A 272 -79.04 103.47 -15.42
C GLU A 272 -79.58 104.60 -14.51
N SER A 273 -79.00 104.77 -13.33
CA SER A 273 -79.31 105.90 -12.44
C SER A 273 -78.92 107.23 -13.07
N ILE A 274 -77.75 107.30 -13.73
CA ILE A 274 -77.29 108.47 -14.49
C ILE A 274 -78.24 108.75 -15.67
N LYS A 275 -78.60 107.76 -16.49
CA LYS A 275 -79.60 107.92 -17.57
C LYS A 275 -80.95 108.41 -17.05
N THR A 276 -81.37 107.95 -15.87
CA THR A 276 -82.60 108.42 -15.21
C THR A 276 -82.48 109.88 -14.78
N LEU A 277 -81.34 110.28 -14.22
CA LEU A 277 -81.02 111.68 -13.87
C LEU A 277 -80.92 112.57 -15.12
N GLU A 278 -80.30 112.11 -16.22
CA GLU A 278 -80.23 112.80 -17.50
C GLU A 278 -81.63 113.03 -18.09
N ASN A 279 -82.51 112.02 -18.06
CA ASN A 279 -83.91 112.16 -18.48
C ASN A 279 -84.69 113.15 -17.60
N ASN A 280 -84.45 113.15 -16.29
CA ASN A 280 -85.05 114.13 -15.37
C ASN A 280 -84.53 115.54 -15.62
N LEU A 281 -83.23 115.70 -15.91
CA LEU A 281 -82.59 116.98 -16.24
C LEU A 281 -83.10 117.51 -17.59
N LEU A 282 -83.30 116.63 -18.58
CA LEU A 282 -83.93 116.95 -19.86
C LEU A 282 -85.41 117.37 -19.70
N ASN A 283 -86.16 116.75 -18.78
CA ASN A 283 -87.51 117.19 -18.44
C ASN A 283 -87.52 118.54 -17.70
N LEU A 284 -86.57 118.77 -16.79
CA LEU A 284 -86.38 120.08 -16.15
C LEU A 284 -85.98 121.16 -17.16
N GLN A 285 -85.14 120.85 -18.14
CA GLN A 285 -84.85 121.76 -19.26
C GLN A 285 -86.11 122.09 -20.07
N LYS A 286 -86.95 121.10 -20.41
CA LYS A 286 -88.24 121.35 -21.08
C LYS A 286 -89.18 122.22 -20.24
N GLN A 287 -89.21 122.04 -18.92
CA GLN A 287 -89.99 122.90 -18.01
C GLN A 287 -89.42 124.33 -17.96
N VAL A 288 -88.10 124.49 -17.91
CA VAL A 288 -87.43 125.81 -17.97
C VAL A 288 -87.68 126.51 -19.31
N GLU A 289 -87.70 125.78 -20.42
CA GLU A 289 -87.98 126.35 -21.74
C GLU A 289 -89.47 126.74 -21.88
N ALA A 290 -90.40 125.93 -21.37
CA ALA A 290 -91.81 126.32 -21.24
C ALA A 290 -91.99 127.55 -20.32
N LEU A 291 -91.21 127.66 -19.23
CA LEU A 291 -91.21 128.84 -18.36
C LEU A 291 -90.61 130.08 -19.04
N LYS A 292 -89.61 129.94 -19.91
CA LYS A 292 -89.13 131.04 -20.77
C LYS A 292 -90.20 131.47 -21.78
N GLU A 293 -90.88 130.52 -22.42
CA GLU A 293 -91.92 130.80 -23.40
C GLU A 293 -93.14 131.48 -22.75
N THR A 294 -93.57 131.03 -21.57
CA THR A 294 -94.62 131.75 -20.81
C THR A 294 -94.17 133.13 -20.31
N ASN A 295 -92.88 133.34 -19.98
CA ASN A 295 -92.35 134.67 -19.66
C ASN A 295 -92.28 135.58 -20.89
N ALA A 296 -91.99 135.03 -22.08
CA ALA A 296 -92.05 135.79 -23.34
C ALA A 296 -93.49 136.23 -23.63
N GLN A 297 -94.47 135.32 -23.49
CA GLN A 297 -95.90 135.65 -23.58
C GLN A 297 -96.33 136.68 -22.52
N LEU A 298 -95.81 136.61 -21.28
CA LEU A 298 -96.08 137.62 -20.25
C LEU A 298 -95.49 138.99 -20.60
N THR A 299 -94.31 139.00 -21.25
CA THR A 299 -93.64 140.21 -21.72
C THR A 299 -94.42 140.88 -22.87
N ASP A 300 -94.90 140.11 -23.84
CA ASP A 300 -95.78 140.62 -24.91
C ASP A 300 -97.11 141.16 -24.34
N ASN A 301 -97.73 140.43 -23.40
CA ASN A 301 -98.93 140.91 -22.70
C ASN A 301 -98.67 142.23 -21.92
N MET A 302 -97.49 142.37 -21.30
CA MET A 302 -97.08 143.64 -20.67
C MET A 302 -96.88 144.75 -21.71
N HIS A 303 -96.35 144.44 -22.90
CA HIS A 303 -96.17 145.41 -23.97
C HIS A 303 -97.52 145.89 -24.55
N ILE A 304 -98.48 144.97 -24.69
CA ILE A 304 -99.89 145.27 -25.05
C ILE A 304 -100.54 146.16 -23.99
N ALA A 305 -100.35 145.86 -22.69
CA ALA A 305 -100.87 146.68 -21.59
C ALA A 305 -100.26 148.09 -21.55
N GLN A 306 -98.96 148.23 -21.81
CA GLN A 306 -98.30 149.55 -21.94
C GLN A 306 -98.85 150.37 -23.11
N LYS A 307 -99.15 149.71 -24.24
CA LYS A 307 -99.75 150.37 -25.41
C LYS A 307 -101.16 150.88 -25.11
N ALA A 308 -102.00 150.06 -24.46
CA ALA A 308 -103.33 150.47 -24.02
C ALA A 308 -103.33 151.64 -23.00
N LYS A 309 -102.25 151.78 -22.21
CA LYS A 309 -102.07 152.90 -21.28
C LYS A 309 -101.79 154.23 -22.00
N ALA A 310 -100.97 154.21 -23.06
CA ALA A 310 -100.67 155.41 -23.84
C ALA A 310 -101.91 156.01 -24.53
N ASP A 311 -102.82 155.17 -25.02
CA ASP A 311 -104.07 155.59 -25.67
C ASP A 311 -105.14 156.09 -24.67
N THR A 312 -105.05 155.72 -23.39
CA THR A 312 -105.99 156.19 -22.34
C THR A 312 -105.58 157.52 -21.73
N ASP A 313 -104.29 157.76 -21.48
CA ASP A 313 -103.80 159.06 -20.97
C ASP A 313 -104.10 160.21 -21.96
N LYS A 314 -104.06 159.92 -23.27
CA LYS A 314 -104.42 160.89 -24.34
C LYS A 314 -105.91 161.28 -24.32
N LYS A 315 -106.79 160.44 -23.77
CA LYS A 315 -108.24 160.70 -23.70
C LYS A 315 -108.61 161.54 -22.47
N HIS A 316 -107.92 161.35 -21.35
CA HIS A 316 -108.16 162.12 -20.12
C HIS A 316 -107.75 163.60 -20.22
N PHE A 317 -106.86 163.98 -21.14
CA PHE A 317 -106.43 165.38 -21.28
C PHE A 317 -107.56 166.29 -21.78
N GLU A 318 -108.26 165.90 -22.84
CA GLU A 318 -109.39 166.66 -23.41
C GLU A 318 -110.62 166.72 -22.47
N GLU A 319 -110.93 165.63 -21.74
CA GLU A 319 -112.03 165.64 -20.76
C GLU A 319 -111.73 166.59 -19.59
N LYS A 320 -110.48 166.65 -19.12
CA LYS A 320 -110.07 167.52 -18.00
C LYS A 320 -110.35 169.00 -18.27
N LYS A 321 -110.33 169.43 -19.55
CA LYS A 321 -110.65 170.80 -19.97
C LYS A 321 -112.13 171.17 -19.77
N GLN A 322 -113.05 170.21 -19.77
CA GLN A 322 -114.49 170.47 -19.67
C GLN A 322 -115.02 170.57 -18.22
N TYR A 323 -114.27 170.05 -17.23
CA TYR A 323 -114.71 170.04 -15.84
C TYR A 323 -114.34 171.31 -15.05
N THR A 324 -113.24 171.98 -15.39
CA THR A 324 -112.73 173.15 -14.66
C THR A 324 -113.66 174.35 -14.58
N GLU A 325 -114.58 174.53 -15.55
CA GLU A 325 -115.51 175.68 -15.58
C GLU A 325 -116.96 175.32 -15.25
N LYS A 326 -117.29 174.03 -15.14
CA LYS A 326 -118.55 173.60 -14.47
C LYS A 326 -118.42 173.61 -12.94
N LEU A 327 -117.19 173.71 -12.43
CA LEU A 327 -116.86 174.06 -11.04
C LEU A 327 -117.08 175.55 -10.69
N SER A 328 -117.78 176.32 -11.54
CA SER A 328 -118.02 177.77 -11.33
C SER A 328 -119.26 178.12 -10.50
N ALA A 329 -120.20 177.19 -10.27
CA ALA A 329 -121.61 177.58 -10.04
C ALA A 329 -122.38 176.84 -8.92
N LEU A 330 -121.76 175.96 -8.11
CA LEU A 330 -122.52 175.05 -7.23
C LEU A 330 -122.09 174.91 -5.76
N GLU A 331 -121.02 175.55 -5.28
CA GLU A 331 -120.65 175.52 -3.85
C GLU A 331 -120.93 176.84 -3.09
N ASP A 332 -121.50 177.84 -3.77
CA ASP A 332 -121.99 179.09 -3.15
C ASP A 332 -123.34 178.91 -2.41
N GLN A 333 -123.93 177.70 -2.45
CA GLN A 333 -125.22 177.37 -1.83
C GLN A 333 -125.29 175.98 -1.13
N LEU A 334 -124.30 175.61 -0.31
CA LEU A 334 -124.62 174.78 0.87
C LEU A 334 -123.68 174.99 2.07
N THR A 335 -123.64 176.22 2.57
CA THR A 335 -123.19 176.44 3.95
C THR A 335 -124.21 175.87 4.96
N LYS A 336 -123.72 175.49 6.15
CA LYS A 336 -124.48 175.10 7.38
C LYS A 336 -124.86 173.61 7.49
N THR A 337 -124.73 173.06 8.72
CA THR A 337 -125.02 171.66 9.13
C THR A 337 -124.28 170.58 8.31
N LYS A 338 -123.06 170.11 8.64
CA LYS A 338 -122.35 169.90 9.93
C LYS A 338 -122.83 168.69 10.75
N GLU A 339 -122.03 167.61 10.67
CA GLU A 339 -121.79 166.51 11.65
C GLU A 339 -122.99 165.60 12.04
N GLU A 340 -122.88 164.28 12.19
CA GLU A 340 -121.84 163.48 12.87
C GLU A 340 -121.59 162.04 12.31
N GLN A 341 -120.35 161.53 12.45
CA GLN A 341 -119.93 160.14 12.82
C GLN A 341 -120.35 158.89 11.97
N SER A 342 -119.75 157.67 12.09
CA SER A 342 -118.36 157.22 12.41
C SER A 342 -118.19 155.67 12.37
N THR A 343 -117.07 155.12 11.83
CA THR A 343 -116.48 153.76 12.08
C THR A 343 -117.25 152.47 11.62
N LYS A 344 -116.69 151.23 11.51
CA LYS A 344 -115.39 150.61 11.95
C LYS A 344 -114.95 149.33 11.17
N ALA A 345 -113.68 148.92 11.42
CA ALA A 345 -112.90 147.63 11.27
C ALA A 345 -113.60 146.26 10.95
N SER A 346 -112.97 145.16 10.46
CA SER A 346 -111.56 144.62 10.29
C SER A 346 -111.11 143.50 11.27
N SER A 347 -110.67 142.31 10.75
CA SER A 347 -109.90 141.13 11.33
C SER A 347 -109.62 140.08 10.20
N VAL A 348 -108.70 139.08 10.14
CA VAL A 348 -107.73 138.36 11.05
C VAL A 348 -108.34 137.16 11.84
N GLU A 349 -107.75 135.96 12.12
CA GLU A 349 -106.48 135.18 11.84
C GLU A 349 -106.71 133.96 10.85
N LEU A 350 -105.81 133.02 10.40
CA LEU A 350 -104.36 132.62 10.54
C LEU A 350 -103.99 131.41 11.49
N ILE A 351 -103.38 130.27 11.01
CA ILE A 351 -102.35 129.40 11.74
C ILE A 351 -101.76 128.15 10.97
N GLU A 352 -100.41 128.05 10.97
CA GLU A 352 -99.39 126.93 10.97
C GLU A 352 -99.34 125.70 10.00
N VAL A 353 -98.10 125.15 9.79
CA VAL A 353 -97.70 124.09 8.82
C VAL A 353 -96.47 123.25 9.31
N PRO A 354 -96.37 121.92 9.05
CA PRO A 354 -95.25 121.02 9.47
C PRO A 354 -94.15 120.73 8.40
N VAL A 355 -93.17 119.84 8.70
CA VAL A 355 -91.84 119.71 8.03
C VAL A 355 -91.30 118.23 7.96
N VAL A 356 -90.29 117.95 7.11
CA VAL A 356 -89.24 116.86 7.14
C VAL A 356 -89.34 115.62 6.17
N GLU A 357 -88.54 115.68 5.09
CA GLU A 357 -87.64 114.67 4.43
C GLU A 357 -88.00 113.40 3.60
N VAL A 358 -87.18 113.23 2.53
CA VAL A 358 -86.51 112.02 1.95
C VAL A 358 -87.17 111.10 0.88
N ALA A 359 -86.45 111.03 -0.27
CA ALA A 359 -86.31 109.95 -1.29
C ALA A 359 -87.37 109.68 -2.39
N LEU A 360 -86.87 109.02 -3.46
CA LEU A 360 -87.38 109.01 -4.84
C LEU A 360 -88.13 107.72 -5.27
N THR A 361 -89.25 107.92 -5.99
CA THR A 361 -89.54 107.43 -7.36
C THR A 361 -89.61 105.92 -7.74
N GLN A 362 -90.84 105.49 -8.11
CA GLN A 362 -91.26 104.45 -9.12
C GLN A 362 -90.83 102.97 -8.91
N GLN A 363 -91.74 101.99 -8.94
CA GLN A 363 -92.56 101.44 -10.06
C GLN A 363 -91.71 100.82 -11.20
N SER A 364 -91.76 99.53 -11.59
CA SER A 364 -92.79 98.44 -11.64
C SER A 364 -93.47 98.24 -13.00
N THR A 365 -93.41 97.00 -13.51
CA THR A 365 -94.26 96.32 -14.52
C THR A 365 -94.32 96.92 -15.95
N ASN A 366 -94.06 96.18 -17.05
CA ASN A 366 -94.61 94.91 -17.59
C ASN A 366 -95.85 95.03 -18.52
N THR A 367 -95.58 94.94 -19.83
CA THR A 367 -96.25 94.05 -20.82
C THR A 367 -97.61 94.45 -21.46
N VAL A 368 -97.80 93.96 -22.71
CA VAL A 368 -99.07 93.71 -23.47
C VAL A 368 -99.51 94.71 -24.58
N HIS A 369 -99.20 94.31 -25.81
CA HIS A 369 -100.00 94.29 -27.07
C HIS A 369 -100.81 95.48 -27.66
N SER A 370 -100.45 95.81 -28.91
CA SER A 370 -101.31 95.79 -30.13
C SER A 370 -102.20 96.99 -30.51
N ALA A 371 -102.54 96.98 -31.82
CA ALA A 371 -103.52 97.79 -32.57
C ALA A 371 -103.18 99.26 -32.96
N ALA A 372 -103.82 99.68 -34.04
CA ALA A 372 -103.85 101.01 -34.68
C ALA A 372 -105.29 101.21 -35.24
N PRO A 373 -105.63 102.23 -36.08
CA PRO A 373 -105.15 103.61 -36.28
C PRO A 373 -106.24 104.57 -35.69
N PRO A 374 -106.67 105.78 -36.19
CA PRO A 374 -106.22 106.61 -37.34
C PRO A 374 -106.23 108.17 -37.17
N SER A 375 -105.90 108.84 -38.29
CA SER A 375 -106.42 110.14 -38.78
C SER A 375 -105.79 111.50 -38.39
N GLY A 376 -105.47 112.31 -39.42
CA GLY A 376 -105.43 113.79 -39.44
C GLY A 376 -104.24 114.51 -38.77
N THR A 377 -103.73 115.64 -39.28
CA THR A 377 -103.92 116.38 -40.56
C THR A 377 -102.72 117.31 -40.83
N SER A 378 -102.47 117.63 -42.11
CA SER A 378 -101.78 118.82 -42.65
C SER A 378 -100.25 119.06 -42.48
N ASP A 379 -99.63 119.21 -43.67
CA ASP A 379 -98.64 120.24 -44.08
C ASP A 379 -97.10 120.10 -43.90
N GLU A 380 -96.41 120.91 -44.74
CA GLU A 380 -94.96 121.20 -44.86
C GLU A 380 -94.07 120.17 -45.61
N LEU A 381 -94.12 120.28 -46.95
CA LEU A 381 -93.55 119.39 -47.99
C LEU A 381 -92.02 119.52 -48.24
N THR A 382 -91.19 119.74 -47.22
CA THR A 382 -89.73 120.02 -47.44
C THR A 382 -88.74 119.14 -46.64
N GLY A 383 -89.06 118.74 -45.40
CA GLY A 383 -88.10 118.02 -44.55
C GLY A 383 -87.71 116.61 -45.05
N THR A 384 -88.66 115.89 -45.65
CA THR A 384 -88.50 114.47 -46.05
C THR A 384 -87.39 114.27 -47.09
N LYS A 385 -87.15 115.24 -47.98
CA LYS A 385 -86.15 115.14 -49.06
C LYS A 385 -84.71 115.20 -48.55
N ASN A 386 -84.47 115.91 -47.44
CA ASN A 386 -83.16 115.94 -46.78
C ASN A 386 -82.94 114.71 -45.92
N LEU A 387 -83.99 114.24 -45.21
CA LEU A 387 -83.91 113.01 -44.42
C LEU A 387 -83.61 111.80 -45.29
N LEU A 388 -84.27 111.69 -46.47
CA LEU A 388 -84.04 110.62 -47.44
C LEU A 388 -82.59 110.60 -47.97
N LYS A 389 -82.01 111.77 -48.27
CA LYS A 389 -80.58 111.88 -48.62
C LYS A 389 -79.69 111.39 -47.48
N THR A 390 -79.97 111.81 -46.24
CA THR A 390 -79.17 111.43 -45.07
C THR A 390 -79.25 109.92 -44.80
N THR A 391 -80.39 109.27 -45.04
CA THR A 391 -80.49 107.81 -44.96
C THR A 391 -79.80 107.09 -46.12
N GLN A 392 -79.84 107.64 -47.34
CA GLN A 392 -79.16 107.07 -48.50
C GLN A 392 -77.61 107.18 -48.37
N GLU A 393 -77.12 108.26 -47.79
CA GLU A 393 -75.70 108.48 -47.51
C GLU A 393 -75.21 107.63 -46.33
N LYS A 394 -76.03 107.45 -45.28
CA LYS A 394 -75.79 106.47 -44.22
C LYS A 394 -75.80 105.03 -44.73
N LEU A 395 -76.69 104.69 -45.68
CA LEU A 395 -76.72 103.38 -46.31
C LEU A 395 -75.42 103.12 -47.08
N ARG A 396 -74.97 104.08 -47.90
CA ARG A 396 -73.68 104.01 -48.60
C ARG A 396 -72.49 103.87 -47.64
N LEU A 397 -72.50 104.58 -46.51
CA LEU A 397 -71.47 104.43 -45.48
C LEU A 397 -71.50 103.03 -44.84
N ALA A 398 -72.68 102.48 -44.57
CA ALA A 398 -72.82 101.12 -44.07
C ALA A 398 -72.42 100.04 -45.11
N GLU A 399 -72.66 100.28 -46.40
CA GLU A 399 -72.18 99.42 -47.49
C GLU A 399 -70.64 99.37 -47.54
N MET A 400 -69.97 100.53 -47.41
CA MET A 400 -68.50 100.58 -47.33
C MET A 400 -67.98 99.90 -46.05
N LEU A 401 -68.57 100.19 -44.88
CA LEU A 401 -68.19 99.56 -43.60
C LEU A 401 -68.40 98.03 -43.63
N ASN A 402 -69.47 97.54 -44.26
CA ASN A 402 -69.67 96.10 -44.47
C ASN A 402 -68.58 95.51 -45.38
N SER A 403 -68.17 96.21 -46.45
CA SER A 403 -67.09 95.73 -47.31
C SER A 403 -65.74 95.66 -46.58
N GLU A 404 -65.41 96.63 -45.72
CA GLU A 404 -64.22 96.56 -44.86
C GLU A 404 -64.32 95.40 -43.85
N VAL A 405 -65.48 95.22 -43.20
CA VAL A 405 -65.72 94.11 -42.27
C VAL A 405 -65.62 92.74 -42.95
N ASP A 406 -66.10 92.60 -44.19
CA ASP A 406 -65.99 91.36 -44.96
C ASP A 406 -64.55 91.12 -45.47
N GLU A 407 -63.78 92.16 -45.82
CA GLU A 407 -62.33 92.04 -46.04
C GLU A 407 -61.58 91.58 -44.77
N TYR A 408 -61.91 92.12 -43.59
CA TYR A 408 -61.34 91.64 -42.32
C TYR A 408 -61.75 90.19 -42.03
N ARG A 409 -62.99 89.78 -42.31
CA ARG A 409 -63.45 88.38 -42.17
C ARG A 409 -62.74 87.43 -43.13
N GLU A 410 -62.52 87.84 -44.38
CA GLU A 410 -61.74 87.08 -45.36
C GLU A 410 -60.28 86.98 -44.94
N ARG A 411 -59.72 88.05 -44.35
CA ARG A 411 -58.36 88.05 -43.80
C ARG A 411 -58.21 87.14 -42.58
N ILE A 412 -59.20 87.12 -41.69
CA ILE A 412 -59.25 86.20 -40.55
C ILE A 412 -59.32 84.75 -41.06
N ARG A 413 -60.26 84.42 -41.95
CA ARG A 413 -60.35 83.07 -42.57
C ARG A 413 -59.07 82.66 -43.28
N SER A 414 -58.37 83.59 -43.93
CA SER A 414 -57.06 83.34 -44.56
C SER A 414 -55.94 83.06 -43.54
N LEU A 415 -55.99 83.67 -42.35
CA LEU A 415 -55.05 83.41 -41.26
C LEU A 415 -55.38 82.10 -40.53
N GLU A 416 -56.65 81.83 -40.22
CA GLU A 416 -57.13 80.57 -39.64
C GLU A 416 -56.76 79.37 -40.52
N SER A 417 -57.00 79.47 -41.83
CA SER A 417 -56.59 78.44 -42.80
C SER A 417 -55.07 78.21 -42.81
N LYS A 418 -54.26 79.27 -42.65
CA LYS A 418 -52.80 79.15 -42.54
C LYS A 418 -52.35 78.56 -41.21
N MET A 419 -53.03 78.86 -40.10
CA MET A 419 -52.74 78.23 -38.81
C MET A 419 -53.09 76.75 -38.84
N SER A 420 -54.26 76.36 -39.34
CA SER A 420 -54.63 74.94 -39.53
C SER A 420 -53.59 74.21 -40.40
N SER A 421 -53.22 74.79 -41.55
CA SER A 421 -52.21 74.20 -42.42
C SER A 421 -50.80 74.12 -41.79
N MET A 422 -50.47 75.02 -40.87
CA MET A 422 -49.21 74.98 -40.11
C MET A 422 -49.27 73.89 -39.02
N GLU A 423 -50.39 73.81 -38.29
CA GLU A 423 -50.64 72.77 -37.29
C GLU A 423 -50.62 71.38 -37.92
N ASP A 424 -51.29 71.17 -39.04
CA ASP A 424 -51.30 69.88 -39.75
C ASP A 424 -49.89 69.47 -40.21
N ASN A 425 -49.07 70.43 -40.65
CA ASN A 425 -47.68 70.21 -40.99
C ASN A 425 -46.84 69.85 -39.74
N HIS A 426 -47.01 70.56 -38.62
CA HIS A 426 -46.35 70.21 -37.36
C HIS A 426 -46.80 68.85 -36.80
N ARG A 427 -48.09 68.50 -36.91
CA ARG A 427 -48.64 67.17 -36.54
C ARG A 427 -47.99 66.07 -37.40
N GLN A 428 -47.85 66.29 -38.71
CA GLN A 428 -47.14 65.36 -39.61
C GLN A 428 -45.64 65.25 -39.28
N GLN A 429 -44.96 66.36 -38.99
CA GLN A 429 -43.54 66.34 -38.59
C GLN A 429 -43.33 65.56 -37.28
N LEU A 430 -44.17 65.78 -36.26
CA LEU A 430 -44.13 65.03 -35.01
C LEU A 430 -44.43 63.54 -35.22
N HIS A 431 -45.41 63.19 -36.07
CA HIS A 431 -45.71 61.79 -36.40
C HIS A 431 -44.54 61.11 -37.14
N ASN A 432 -43.92 61.80 -38.10
CA ASN A 432 -42.75 61.29 -38.82
C ASN A 432 -41.54 61.10 -37.90
N LEU A 433 -41.28 62.04 -36.97
CA LEU A 433 -40.23 61.90 -35.95
C LEU A 433 -40.52 60.73 -34.99
N THR A 434 -41.79 60.52 -34.63
CA THR A 434 -42.21 59.38 -33.79
C THR A 434 -41.93 58.06 -34.50
N LEU A 435 -42.44 57.89 -35.73
CA LEU A 435 -42.22 56.68 -36.56
C LEU A 435 -40.73 56.40 -36.81
N GLU A 436 -39.91 57.44 -36.99
CA GLU A 436 -38.47 57.28 -37.18
C GLU A 436 -37.77 56.84 -35.88
N SER A 437 -38.16 57.41 -34.73
CA SER A 437 -37.66 56.94 -33.43
C SER A 437 -38.07 55.50 -33.12
N GLU A 438 -39.31 55.10 -33.45
CA GLU A 438 -39.81 53.73 -33.32
C GLU A 438 -39.03 52.75 -34.21
N ARG A 439 -38.72 53.14 -35.46
CA ARG A 439 -37.86 52.35 -36.35
C ARG A 439 -36.44 52.18 -35.81
N GLN A 440 -35.85 53.24 -35.26
CA GLN A 440 -34.50 53.18 -34.70
C GLN A 440 -34.46 52.31 -33.43
N ILE A 441 -35.48 52.37 -32.58
CA ILE A 441 -35.65 51.47 -31.44
C ILE A 441 -35.82 50.02 -31.93
N ALA A 442 -36.72 49.76 -32.88
CA ALA A 442 -36.95 48.42 -33.41
C ALA A 442 -35.68 47.81 -34.02
N LYS A 443 -34.94 48.58 -34.83
CA LYS A 443 -33.65 48.17 -35.40
C LYS A 443 -32.61 47.90 -34.32
N LYS A 444 -32.56 48.71 -33.25
CA LYS A 444 -31.64 48.45 -32.13
C LYS A 444 -32.01 47.20 -31.34
N CYS A 445 -33.29 46.93 -31.12
CA CYS A 445 -33.75 45.67 -30.53
C CYS A 445 -33.36 44.47 -31.40
N GLU A 446 -33.49 44.57 -32.73
CA GLU A 446 -33.05 43.52 -33.65
C GLU A 446 -31.52 43.32 -33.62
N GLU A 447 -30.72 44.40 -33.64
CA GLU A 447 -29.26 44.34 -33.50
C GLU A 447 -28.83 43.68 -32.18
N TYR A 448 -29.47 44.01 -31.06
CA TYR A 448 -29.20 43.35 -29.77
C TYR A 448 -29.65 41.89 -29.76
N GLN A 449 -30.77 41.55 -30.37
CA GLN A 449 -31.26 40.17 -30.44
C GLN A 449 -30.36 39.30 -31.32
N GLN A 450 -29.90 39.81 -32.48
CA GLN A 450 -28.90 39.13 -33.31
C GLN A 450 -27.58 38.94 -32.57
N THR A 451 -27.12 39.95 -31.81
CA THR A 451 -25.90 39.86 -31.00
C THR A 451 -26.02 38.80 -29.89
N LEU A 452 -27.17 38.74 -29.20
CA LEU A 452 -27.46 37.72 -28.19
C LEU A 452 -27.47 36.31 -28.78
N THR A 453 -28.21 36.09 -29.87
CA THR A 453 -28.25 34.78 -30.54
C THR A 453 -26.86 34.35 -30.98
N SER A 454 -26.08 35.24 -31.62
CA SER A 454 -24.72 34.93 -32.06
C SER A 454 -23.76 34.60 -30.89
N ALA A 455 -23.98 35.19 -29.70
CA ALA A 455 -23.19 34.88 -28.51
C ALA A 455 -23.55 33.50 -27.93
N TYR A 456 -24.85 33.14 -27.92
CA TYR A 456 -25.27 31.79 -27.54
C TYR A 456 -24.79 30.73 -28.54
N ASP A 457 -24.94 30.97 -29.85
CA ASP A 457 -24.45 30.06 -30.90
C ASP A 457 -22.93 29.84 -30.78
N GLN A 458 -22.16 30.90 -30.47
CA GLN A 458 -20.73 30.78 -30.20
C GLN A 458 -20.47 29.93 -28.95
N GLN A 459 -21.13 30.23 -27.83
CA GLN A 459 -20.96 29.48 -26.57
C GLN A 459 -21.32 27.99 -26.70
N ASP A 460 -22.40 27.67 -27.42
CA ASP A 460 -22.78 26.29 -27.71
C ASP A 460 -21.75 25.61 -28.64
N SER A 461 -21.18 26.33 -29.61
CA SER A 461 -20.10 25.78 -30.45
C SER A 461 -18.80 25.51 -29.67
N GLU A 462 -18.42 26.40 -28.75
CA GLU A 462 -17.23 26.27 -27.91
C GLU A 462 -17.39 25.15 -26.88
N THR A 463 -18.54 25.07 -26.20
CA THR A 463 -18.83 23.99 -25.26
C THR A 463 -18.97 22.64 -25.96
N HIS A 464 -19.60 22.57 -27.14
CA HIS A 464 -19.64 21.33 -27.92
C HIS A 464 -18.25 20.89 -28.40
N SER A 465 -17.38 21.84 -28.78
CA SER A 465 -15.97 21.57 -29.11
C SER A 465 -15.22 21.00 -27.91
N LEU A 466 -15.39 21.60 -26.72
CA LEU A 466 -14.75 21.15 -25.47
C LEU A 466 -15.28 19.78 -25.00
N ILE A 467 -16.57 19.52 -25.13
CA ILE A 467 -17.16 18.19 -24.86
C ILE A 467 -16.53 17.15 -25.80
N LYS A 468 -16.37 17.48 -27.08
CA LYS A 468 -15.78 16.59 -28.08
C LYS A 468 -14.29 16.30 -27.81
N THR A 469 -13.49 17.30 -27.44
CA THR A 469 -12.07 17.05 -27.09
C THR A 469 -11.96 16.19 -25.83
N HIS A 470 -12.74 16.47 -24.78
CA HIS A 470 -12.80 15.61 -23.60
C HIS A 470 -13.25 14.18 -23.92
N GLN A 471 -14.23 14.00 -24.82
CA GLN A 471 -14.68 12.69 -25.28
C GLN A 471 -13.56 11.92 -26.01
N THR A 472 -12.79 12.58 -26.88
CA THR A 472 -11.62 11.98 -27.54
C THR A 472 -10.54 11.60 -26.53
N THR A 473 -10.15 12.50 -25.62
CA THR A 473 -9.14 12.18 -24.58
C THR A 473 -9.59 11.04 -23.66
N LEU A 474 -10.90 10.94 -23.35
CA LEU A 474 -11.44 9.81 -22.59
C LEU A 474 -11.34 8.49 -23.36
N GLN A 475 -11.59 8.50 -24.67
CA GLN A 475 -11.43 7.31 -25.54
C GLN A 475 -9.96 6.89 -25.67
N GLU A 476 -9.04 7.85 -25.82
CA GLU A 476 -7.60 7.59 -25.84
C GLU A 476 -7.11 7.01 -24.51
N ALA A 477 -7.55 7.55 -23.37
CA ALA A 477 -7.24 7.01 -22.05
C ALA A 477 -7.78 5.58 -21.87
N GLN A 478 -9.03 5.32 -22.28
CA GLN A 478 -9.61 3.97 -22.26
C GLN A 478 -8.85 2.98 -23.15
N GLN A 479 -8.37 3.43 -24.32
CA GLN A 479 -7.56 2.61 -25.22
C GLN A 479 -6.19 2.29 -24.62
N GLN A 480 -5.50 3.28 -24.03
CA GLN A 480 -4.23 3.06 -23.33
C GLN A 480 -4.37 2.12 -22.12
N VAL A 481 -5.50 2.17 -21.39
CA VAL A 481 -5.80 1.23 -20.31
C VAL A 481 -5.94 -0.19 -20.86
N LYS A 482 -6.72 -0.40 -21.93
CA LYS A 482 -6.85 -1.72 -22.58
C LYS A 482 -5.50 -2.27 -23.06
N GLU A 483 -4.68 -1.44 -23.71
CA GLU A 483 -3.37 -1.85 -24.20
C GLU A 483 -2.40 -2.21 -23.06
N LYS A 484 -2.45 -1.49 -21.92
CA LYS A 484 -1.68 -1.84 -20.73
C LYS A 484 -2.20 -3.11 -20.06
N THR A 485 -3.51 -3.32 -20.01
CA THR A 485 -4.12 -4.57 -19.51
C THR A 485 -3.68 -5.77 -20.36
N ASN A 486 -3.80 -5.69 -21.70
CA ASN A 486 -3.37 -6.77 -22.59
C ASN A 486 -1.88 -7.11 -22.41
N LYS A 487 -1.00 -6.09 -22.33
CA LYS A 487 0.45 -6.29 -22.08
C LYS A 487 0.73 -6.95 -20.72
N MET A 488 -0.06 -6.61 -19.69
CA MET A 488 0.03 -7.24 -18.37
C MET A 488 -0.45 -8.70 -18.40
N ASP A 489 -1.54 -8.99 -19.11
CA ASP A 489 -2.07 -10.35 -19.28
C ASP A 489 -1.11 -11.23 -20.09
N ASP A 490 -0.46 -10.69 -21.13
CA ASP A 490 0.54 -11.41 -21.92
C ASP A 490 1.82 -11.68 -21.11
N ALA A 491 2.29 -10.70 -20.34
CA ALA A 491 3.39 -10.91 -19.39
C ALA A 491 3.02 -11.91 -18.27
N HIS A 492 1.76 -11.98 -17.84
CA HIS A 492 1.30 -13.01 -16.90
C HIS A 492 1.38 -14.40 -17.52
N LYS A 493 0.91 -14.58 -18.77
CA LYS A 493 0.99 -15.87 -19.50
C LYS A 493 2.43 -16.31 -19.70
N GLU A 494 3.34 -15.39 -20.02
CA GLU A 494 4.77 -15.68 -20.17
C GLU A 494 5.41 -16.14 -18.85
N ASN A 495 5.11 -15.45 -17.74
CA ASN A 495 5.60 -15.86 -16.42
C ASN A 495 4.99 -17.20 -15.96
N GLU A 496 3.71 -17.46 -16.25
CA GLU A 496 3.05 -18.73 -15.95
C GLU A 496 3.65 -19.90 -16.77
N ALA A 497 4.00 -19.66 -18.03
CA ALA A 497 4.70 -20.64 -18.86
C ALA A 497 6.11 -20.94 -18.33
N LYS A 498 6.87 -19.90 -17.96
CA LYS A 498 8.19 -20.03 -17.34
C LYS A 498 8.14 -20.73 -15.98
N LEU A 499 7.07 -20.54 -15.19
CA LEU A 499 6.87 -21.30 -13.95
C LEU A 499 6.71 -22.80 -14.25
N LYS A 500 5.83 -23.15 -15.19
CA LYS A 500 5.59 -24.55 -15.59
C LYS A 500 6.83 -25.22 -16.17
N GLU A 501 7.62 -24.50 -16.96
CA GLU A 501 8.92 -24.98 -17.45
C GLU A 501 9.88 -25.30 -16.30
N LYS A 502 9.96 -24.44 -15.27
CA LYS A 502 10.80 -24.67 -14.09
C LYS A 502 10.25 -25.74 -13.14
N ASP A 503 8.93 -25.89 -13.01
CA ASP A 503 8.31 -27.00 -12.29
C ASP A 503 8.58 -28.33 -13.00
N GLU A 504 8.56 -28.36 -14.34
CA GLU A 504 8.95 -29.52 -15.13
C GLU A 504 10.46 -29.84 -15.02
N GLU A 505 11.35 -28.86 -15.07
CA GLU A 505 12.78 -29.04 -14.81
C GLU A 505 13.02 -29.62 -13.42
N LEU A 506 12.42 -29.03 -12.38
CA LEU A 506 12.53 -29.50 -11.01
C LEU A 506 11.99 -30.93 -10.87
N THR A 507 10.88 -31.24 -11.53
CA THR A 507 10.33 -32.61 -11.60
C THR A 507 11.31 -33.58 -12.25
N LYS A 508 11.99 -33.19 -13.34
CA LYS A 508 13.02 -34.01 -14.02
C LYS A 508 14.23 -34.23 -13.09
N PHE A 509 14.68 -33.21 -12.35
CA PHE A 509 15.74 -33.37 -11.34
C PHE A 509 15.34 -34.27 -10.17
N ILE A 510 14.11 -34.18 -9.67
CA ILE A 510 13.59 -35.07 -8.61
C ILE A 510 13.67 -36.54 -9.07
N HIS A 511 13.14 -36.86 -10.26
CA HIS A 511 13.20 -38.21 -10.81
C HIS A 511 14.65 -38.70 -11.00
N GLN A 512 15.57 -37.83 -11.46
CA GLN A 512 17.00 -38.20 -11.57
C GLN A 512 17.64 -38.53 -10.22
N TYR A 513 17.30 -37.81 -9.15
CA TYR A 513 17.79 -38.14 -7.80
C TYR A 513 17.11 -39.39 -7.23
N GLU A 514 15.83 -39.63 -7.52
CA GLU A 514 15.13 -40.87 -7.14
C GLU A 514 15.74 -42.10 -7.85
N ASP A 515 16.04 -42.01 -9.15
CA ASP A 515 16.76 -43.04 -9.92
C ASP A 515 18.17 -43.29 -9.37
N GLN A 516 18.92 -42.23 -9.02
CA GLN A 516 20.24 -42.37 -8.38
C GLN A 516 20.14 -43.07 -7.01
N ILE A 517 19.14 -42.70 -6.20
CA ILE A 517 18.90 -43.32 -4.88
C ILE A 517 18.50 -44.80 -5.06
N ALA A 518 17.63 -45.12 -6.02
CA ALA A 518 17.23 -46.49 -6.33
C ALA A 518 18.41 -47.34 -6.83
N SER A 519 19.26 -46.77 -7.69
CA SER A 519 20.50 -47.41 -8.17
C SER A 519 21.48 -47.70 -7.03
N LEU A 520 21.72 -46.73 -6.14
CA LEU A 520 22.58 -46.90 -4.96
C LEU A 520 21.99 -47.91 -3.95
N GLN A 521 20.67 -47.93 -3.77
CA GLN A 521 19.99 -48.94 -2.95
C GLN A 521 20.17 -50.36 -3.54
N LEU A 522 20.00 -50.52 -4.86
CA LEU A 522 20.18 -51.79 -5.55
C LEU A 522 21.64 -52.28 -5.50
N GLN A 523 22.61 -51.37 -5.68
CA GLN A 523 24.04 -51.69 -5.51
C GLN A 523 24.36 -52.11 -4.07
N HIS A 524 23.81 -51.40 -3.07
CA HIS A 524 24.00 -51.74 -1.66
C HIS A 524 23.35 -53.10 -1.32
N GLU A 525 22.16 -53.39 -1.83
CA GLU A 525 21.50 -54.70 -1.66
C GLU A 525 22.30 -55.84 -2.31
N ALA A 526 22.85 -55.61 -3.52
CA ALA A 526 23.71 -56.57 -4.20
C ALA A 526 25.01 -56.83 -3.42
N HIS A 527 25.66 -55.78 -2.92
CA HIS A 527 26.84 -55.89 -2.07
C HIS A 527 26.53 -56.63 -0.76
N MET A 528 25.42 -56.33 -0.10
CA MET A 528 24.98 -57.05 1.10
C MET A 528 24.73 -58.54 0.84
N LYS A 529 24.08 -58.89 -0.28
CA LYS A 529 23.89 -60.29 -0.71
C LYS A 529 25.23 -60.99 -1.00
N GLN A 530 26.20 -60.30 -1.58
CA GLN A 530 27.56 -60.82 -1.81
C GLN A 530 28.30 -61.05 -0.49
N VAL A 531 28.27 -60.08 0.43
CA VAL A 531 28.85 -60.20 1.78
C VAL A 531 28.22 -61.37 2.53
N GLU A 532 26.89 -61.47 2.55
CA GLU A 532 26.19 -62.63 3.12
C GLU A 532 26.63 -63.95 2.49
N ALA A 533 26.75 -64.03 1.16
CA ALA A 533 27.15 -65.24 0.47
C ALA A 533 28.58 -65.68 0.86
N THR A 534 29.53 -64.74 0.97
CA THR A 534 30.90 -65.05 1.41
C THR A 534 30.96 -65.50 2.87
N TRP A 535 30.20 -64.87 3.77
CA TRP A 535 30.09 -65.31 5.17
C TRP A 535 29.42 -66.67 5.30
N ARG A 536 28.34 -66.93 4.53
CA ARG A 536 27.61 -68.20 4.49
C ARG A 536 28.51 -69.33 4.00
N ALA A 537 29.26 -69.12 2.91
CA ALA A 537 30.24 -70.10 2.40
C ALA A 537 31.40 -70.33 3.38
N ARG A 538 31.89 -69.28 4.07
CA ARG A 538 32.92 -69.43 5.10
C ARG A 538 32.41 -70.22 6.31
N ALA A 539 31.19 -69.96 6.77
CA ALA A 539 30.55 -70.70 7.84
C ALA A 539 30.33 -72.17 7.46
N GLU A 540 29.82 -72.44 6.25
CA GLU A 540 29.63 -73.79 5.72
C GLU A 540 30.96 -74.56 5.63
N LYS A 541 32.06 -73.91 5.21
CA LYS A 541 33.40 -74.53 5.22
C LYS A 541 33.87 -74.87 6.64
N MET A 542 33.66 -73.99 7.61
CA MET A 542 34.01 -74.25 9.03
C MET A 542 33.17 -75.39 9.62
N VAL A 543 31.88 -75.46 9.29
CA VAL A 543 30.98 -76.55 9.68
C VAL A 543 31.46 -77.87 9.08
N LYS A 544 31.65 -77.94 7.75
CA LYS A 544 32.15 -79.14 7.07
C LYS A 544 33.52 -79.60 7.57
N GLN A 545 34.41 -78.66 7.94
CA GLN A 545 35.69 -78.99 8.55
C GLN A 545 35.52 -79.62 9.94
N ARG A 546 34.62 -79.11 10.79
CA ARG A 546 34.38 -79.71 12.11
C ARG A 546 33.56 -80.99 12.04
N GLU A 547 32.63 -81.11 11.09
CA GLU A 547 31.93 -82.37 10.77
C GLU A 547 32.92 -83.44 10.32
N GLY A 548 33.88 -83.11 9.45
CA GLY A 548 34.96 -84.00 9.05
C GLY A 548 35.81 -84.46 10.24
N GLN A 549 36.26 -83.53 11.09
CA GLN A 549 37.00 -83.88 12.31
C GLN A 549 36.18 -84.75 13.28
N LEU A 550 34.89 -84.46 13.46
CA LEU A 550 34.01 -85.27 14.31
C LEU A 550 33.78 -86.67 13.71
N GLN A 551 33.75 -86.80 12.39
CA GLN A 551 33.68 -88.09 11.71
C GLN A 551 35.00 -88.87 11.87
N GLU A 552 36.15 -88.21 11.72
CA GLU A 552 37.47 -88.81 11.99
C GLU A 552 37.63 -89.23 13.47
N GLU A 553 37.17 -88.41 14.42
CA GLU A 553 37.09 -88.74 15.84
C GLU A 553 36.19 -89.97 16.09
N MET A 554 35.01 -90.03 15.45
CA MET A 554 34.06 -91.15 15.57
C MET A 554 34.56 -92.44 14.91
N ASP A 555 35.22 -92.36 13.76
CA ASP A 555 35.78 -93.53 13.05
C ASP A 555 37.03 -94.05 13.77
N GLY A 556 37.87 -93.15 14.31
CA GLY A 556 38.99 -93.49 15.17
C GLY A 556 38.56 -94.21 16.45
N LEU A 557 37.58 -93.66 17.19
CA LEU A 557 36.98 -94.32 18.35
C LEU A 557 36.32 -95.66 17.97
N SER A 558 35.70 -95.75 16.79
CA SER A 558 35.13 -97.00 16.28
C SER A 558 36.21 -98.04 15.94
N GLU A 559 37.37 -97.62 15.45
CA GLU A 559 38.52 -98.50 15.26
C GLU A 559 39.12 -98.97 16.59
N GLU A 560 39.30 -98.07 17.56
CA GLU A 560 39.83 -98.41 18.90
C GLU A 560 38.91 -99.40 19.61
N TRP A 561 37.60 -99.14 19.64
CA TRP A 561 36.58 -100.06 20.15
C TRP A 561 36.60 -101.43 19.44
N ASN A 562 36.82 -101.45 18.11
CA ASN A 562 36.96 -102.70 17.36
C ASN A 562 38.30 -103.41 17.59
N LYS A 563 39.37 -102.71 17.97
CA LYS A 563 40.67 -103.30 18.37
C LYS A 563 40.56 -103.89 19.78
N GLU A 564 39.94 -103.17 20.71
CA GLU A 564 39.68 -103.60 22.09
C GLU A 564 38.83 -104.89 22.11
N ARG A 565 37.74 -104.95 21.34
CA ARG A 565 36.93 -106.19 21.18
C ARG A 565 37.61 -107.31 20.37
N LYS A 566 38.80 -107.08 19.80
CA LYS A 566 39.57 -108.07 19.04
C LYS A 566 40.87 -108.53 19.72
N SER A 567 41.23 -107.97 20.88
CA SER A 567 42.39 -108.41 21.66
C SER A 567 42.01 -109.61 22.54
N PRO A 568 42.51 -110.84 22.27
CA PRO A 568 42.16 -112.02 23.05
C PRO A 568 43.27 -112.28 24.07
N GLU A 569 43.32 -111.47 25.14
CA GLU A 569 44.40 -111.58 26.11
C GLU A 569 44.31 -112.88 26.93
N THR A 570 45.38 -113.68 26.87
CA THR A 570 45.45 -115.01 27.46
C THR A 570 45.94 -114.96 28.90
N LEU A 571 45.20 -115.56 29.85
CA LEU A 571 45.68 -116.72 30.63
C LEU A 571 44.68 -117.27 31.67
N ASN A 572 44.60 -118.61 31.70
CA ASN A 572 44.18 -119.52 32.78
C ASN A 572 42.80 -119.41 33.48
N PRO A 573 42.05 -120.53 33.57
CA PRO A 573 40.88 -120.66 34.44
C PRO A 573 41.27 -121.22 35.82
N SER A 574 40.73 -120.63 36.91
CA SER A 574 40.54 -121.33 38.20
C SER A 574 39.49 -120.66 39.09
N SER A 575 38.37 -121.37 39.30
CA SER A 575 37.46 -121.27 40.45
C SER A 575 36.95 -119.90 40.92
N SER A 576 35.77 -119.56 40.41
CA SER A 576 34.50 -119.48 41.19
C SER A 576 33.80 -118.12 41.38
N ASN A 577 32.47 -118.22 41.19
CA ASN A 577 31.37 -117.34 41.62
C ASN A 577 31.02 -116.09 40.80
N GLN A 578 29.70 -115.87 40.73
CA GLN A 578 28.95 -114.69 40.27
C GLN A 578 28.93 -114.42 38.75
N THR A 579 28.08 -115.22 38.11
CA THR A 579 27.11 -114.84 37.07
C THR A 579 26.75 -113.34 37.00
N GLU A 580 26.96 -112.73 35.83
CA GLU A 580 26.03 -111.78 35.20
C GLU A 580 25.89 -112.16 33.71
N ASP A 581 24.74 -111.85 33.09
CA ASP A 581 24.32 -112.47 31.83
C ASP A 581 24.64 -111.56 30.61
N PRO A 582 25.32 -112.07 29.55
CA PRO A 582 25.61 -111.30 28.34
C PRO A 582 24.35 -110.66 27.70
N GLN A 583 23.17 -111.28 27.87
CA GLN A 583 21.93 -110.76 27.32
C GLN A 583 21.41 -109.50 28.02
N GLU A 584 21.71 -109.31 29.32
CA GLU A 584 21.34 -108.07 30.01
C GLU A 584 22.24 -106.90 29.59
N LEU A 585 23.53 -107.13 29.38
CA LEU A 585 24.44 -106.09 28.88
C LEU A 585 24.07 -105.66 27.44
N GLU A 586 23.68 -106.62 26.59
CA GLU A 586 23.17 -106.28 25.24
C GLU A 586 21.82 -105.55 25.31
N ARG A 587 20.88 -105.94 26.20
CA ARG A 587 19.64 -105.17 26.42
C ARG A 587 19.92 -103.79 26.97
N LEU A 588 20.84 -103.61 27.90
CA LEU A 588 21.23 -102.29 28.41
C LEU A 588 21.84 -101.43 27.30
N THR A 589 22.68 -102.02 26.46
CA THR A 589 23.29 -101.33 25.31
C THR A 589 22.23 -100.93 24.27
N GLN A 590 21.27 -101.81 23.97
CA GLN A 590 20.15 -101.50 23.08
C GLN A 590 19.18 -100.47 23.68
N VAL A 591 18.94 -100.50 25.00
CA VAL A 591 18.10 -99.50 25.70
C VAL A 591 18.81 -98.15 25.79
N ALA A 592 20.13 -98.10 26.02
CA ALA A 592 20.91 -96.87 25.99
C ALA A 592 20.97 -96.28 24.58
N ALA A 593 21.20 -97.11 23.56
CA ALA A 593 21.16 -96.71 22.16
C ALA A 593 19.74 -96.28 21.71
N ALA A 594 18.68 -96.89 22.26
CA ALA A 594 17.31 -96.45 22.06
C ALA A 594 17.05 -95.10 22.74
N ALA A 595 17.47 -94.91 23.99
CA ALA A 595 17.34 -93.63 24.72
C ALA A 595 18.09 -92.48 24.03
N PHE A 596 19.26 -92.74 23.43
CA PHE A 596 19.98 -91.77 22.61
C PHE A 596 19.25 -91.44 21.31
N ARG A 597 18.58 -92.43 20.68
CA ARG A 597 17.78 -92.24 19.45
C ARG A 597 16.38 -91.66 19.72
N SER A 598 15.85 -91.82 20.93
CA SER A 598 14.54 -91.31 21.37
C SER A 598 14.65 -90.03 22.20
N GLY A 599 15.69 -89.21 21.96
CA GLY A 599 16.11 -88.11 22.83
C GLY A 599 15.00 -87.13 23.23
N SER A 600 14.43 -87.34 24.42
CA SER A 600 13.15 -86.76 24.85
C SER A 600 13.23 -85.73 26.00
N ASP A 601 14.40 -85.52 26.60
CA ASP A 601 14.57 -84.54 27.70
C ASP A 601 15.81 -83.68 27.52
N SER A 602 17.02 -84.24 27.55
CA SER A 602 18.26 -83.43 27.49
C SER A 602 18.39 -82.62 26.19
N VAL A 603 18.05 -83.22 25.04
CA VAL A 603 18.07 -82.56 23.73
C VAL A 603 16.91 -81.57 23.58
N GLU A 604 15.75 -81.84 24.17
CA GLU A 604 14.62 -80.89 24.16
C GLU A 604 14.90 -79.69 25.07
N LEU A 605 15.47 -79.93 26.26
CA LEU A 605 15.91 -78.89 27.19
C LEU A 605 17.00 -78.02 26.56
N LEU A 606 17.98 -78.63 25.87
CA LEU A 606 19.03 -77.87 25.18
C LEU A 606 18.47 -77.09 23.98
N LYS A 607 17.56 -77.67 23.18
CA LYS A 607 16.84 -76.95 22.11
C LYS A 607 16.02 -75.78 22.67
N LYS A 608 15.34 -76.00 23.79
CA LYS A 608 14.54 -74.97 24.48
C LYS A 608 15.42 -73.86 25.04
N GLN A 609 16.56 -74.20 25.65
CA GLN A 609 17.53 -73.23 26.16
C GLN A 609 18.22 -72.45 25.04
N VAL A 610 18.58 -73.09 23.92
CA VAL A 610 19.06 -72.42 22.70
C VAL A 610 17.95 -71.55 22.07
N SER A 611 16.68 -71.95 22.15
CA SER A 611 15.55 -71.13 21.68
C SER A 611 15.32 -69.91 22.58
N VAL A 612 15.47 -70.05 23.89
CA VAL A 612 15.43 -68.94 24.86
C VAL A 612 16.59 -67.98 24.60
N GLN A 613 17.83 -68.48 24.51
CA GLN A 613 19.00 -67.65 24.20
C GLN A 613 18.93 -66.97 22.83
N ARG A 614 18.22 -67.56 21.86
CA ARG A 614 17.91 -66.90 20.58
C ARG A 614 16.92 -65.76 20.75
N HIS A 615 15.83 -65.95 21.50
CA HIS A 615 14.93 -64.84 21.84
C HIS A 615 15.64 -63.75 22.63
N GLU A 616 16.40 -64.07 23.67
CA GLU A 616 17.21 -63.10 24.44
C GLU A 616 18.17 -62.31 23.52
N LEU A 617 18.82 -62.97 22.56
CA LEU A 617 19.67 -62.30 21.55
C LEU A 617 18.89 -61.44 20.56
N ASP A 618 17.66 -61.81 20.21
CA ASP A 618 16.81 -61.04 19.30
C ASP A 618 16.15 -59.84 20.01
N ASP A 619 15.73 -60.00 21.27
CA ASP A 619 15.27 -58.92 22.15
C ASP A 619 16.40 -57.91 22.40
N VAL A 620 17.63 -58.36 22.65
CA VAL A 620 18.81 -57.48 22.76
C VAL A 620 19.11 -56.75 21.45
N LYS A 621 18.93 -57.38 20.27
CA LYS A 621 19.04 -56.67 18.98
C LYS A 621 17.94 -55.63 18.81
N VAL A 622 16.72 -55.91 19.26
CA VAL A 622 15.59 -54.95 19.19
C VAL A 622 15.83 -53.77 20.14
N SER A 623 16.28 -54.02 21.37
CA SER A 623 16.68 -52.97 22.32
C SER A 623 17.79 -52.11 21.73
N HIS A 624 18.91 -52.72 21.33
CA HIS A 624 20.05 -52.02 20.75
C HIS A 624 19.69 -51.27 19.46
N LYS A 625 18.78 -51.79 18.63
CA LYS A 625 18.25 -51.05 17.48
C LYS A 625 17.45 -49.81 17.92
N SER A 626 16.56 -49.93 18.90
CA SER A 626 15.79 -48.80 19.41
C SER A 626 16.67 -47.74 20.11
N GLU A 627 17.73 -48.18 20.79
CA GLU A 627 18.76 -47.32 21.38
C GLU A 627 19.59 -46.62 20.29
N MET A 628 19.95 -47.31 19.20
CA MET A 628 20.62 -46.70 18.05
C MET A 628 19.73 -45.71 17.30
N ASP A 629 18.44 -46.00 17.14
CA ASP A 629 17.47 -45.09 16.55
C ASP A 629 17.25 -43.83 17.43
N GLU A 630 17.28 -43.97 18.77
CA GLU A 630 17.25 -42.82 19.70
C GLU A 630 18.56 -42.04 19.72
N ILE A 631 19.72 -42.71 19.73
CA ILE A 631 21.04 -42.06 19.61
C ILE A 631 21.14 -41.31 18.29
N LYS A 632 20.59 -41.85 17.20
CA LYS A 632 20.50 -41.19 15.89
C LYS A 632 19.56 -39.98 15.95
N ARG A 633 18.39 -40.10 16.58
CA ARG A 633 17.45 -38.97 16.82
C ARG A 633 18.11 -37.85 17.63
N LEU A 634 18.84 -38.18 18.68
CA LEU A 634 19.62 -37.23 19.50
C LEU A 634 20.79 -36.60 18.72
N LEU A 635 21.46 -37.37 17.86
CA LEU A 635 22.47 -36.85 16.93
C LEU A 635 21.88 -35.93 15.87
N GLU A 636 20.69 -36.21 15.34
CA GLU A 636 19.98 -35.34 14.39
C GLU A 636 19.52 -34.04 15.06
N LEU A 637 19.00 -34.07 16.29
CA LEU A 637 18.77 -32.87 17.12
C LEU A 637 20.07 -32.08 17.32
N LYS A 638 21.18 -32.75 17.65
CA LYS A 638 22.49 -32.12 17.84
C LYS A 638 23.11 -31.60 16.55
N GLN A 639 22.81 -32.19 15.39
CA GLN A 639 23.19 -31.69 14.07
C GLN A 639 22.33 -30.50 13.64
N ARG A 640 21.02 -30.49 13.91
CA ARG A 640 20.17 -29.30 13.72
C ARG A 640 20.68 -28.13 14.57
N SER A 641 21.02 -28.38 15.83
CA SER A 641 21.69 -27.40 16.71
C SER A 641 23.05 -26.94 16.15
N ARG A 642 23.86 -27.83 15.55
CA ARG A 642 25.18 -27.47 14.97
C ARG A 642 25.14 -26.83 13.57
N ARG A 643 24.04 -26.94 12.82
CA ARG A 643 23.85 -26.20 11.55
C ARG A 643 23.39 -24.76 11.79
N GLY A 644 23.00 -24.41 13.01
CA GLY A 644 22.77 -23.03 13.43
C GLY A 644 24.07 -22.28 13.75
N VAL A 645 24.53 -21.47 12.78
CA VAL A 645 25.47 -20.34 12.96
C VAL A 645 26.90 -20.69 13.40
N GLY A 646 27.87 -20.43 12.52
CA GLY A 646 29.26 -20.18 12.92
C GLY A 646 29.37 -18.80 13.58
N GLY A 647 29.36 -18.77 14.92
CA GLY A 647 29.41 -17.53 15.70
C GLY A 647 29.63 -17.80 17.18
N GLY A 648 30.89 -17.90 17.61
CA GLY A 648 31.24 -18.34 18.95
C GLY A 648 31.05 -17.28 20.03
N VAL A 649 29.92 -17.31 20.73
CA VAL A 649 29.71 -16.58 22.01
C VAL A 649 29.13 -17.54 23.06
N LYS A 650 29.46 -17.28 24.34
CA LYS A 650 29.08 -18.07 25.52
C LYS A 650 27.61 -18.52 25.51
N MET A 651 27.36 -19.82 25.34
CA MET A 651 26.02 -20.40 25.50
C MET A 651 25.73 -20.53 27.01
N GLY A 652 24.94 -19.58 27.54
CA GLY A 652 24.57 -19.52 28.95
C GLY A 652 23.34 -18.66 29.29
N CYS A 653 22.88 -17.80 28.37
CA CYS A 653 21.72 -16.92 28.57
C CYS A 653 20.52 -17.25 27.64
N GLN A 654 20.73 -18.04 26.59
CA GLN A 654 19.83 -18.09 25.43
C GLN A 654 18.50 -18.84 25.65
N LEU A 655 18.26 -19.46 26.81
CA LEU A 655 16.98 -20.13 27.09
C LEU A 655 15.89 -19.14 27.54
N GLU A 656 16.25 -18.11 28.31
CA GLU A 656 15.31 -17.03 28.69
C GLU A 656 15.11 -16.07 27.51
N GLU A 657 16.20 -15.69 26.82
CA GLU A 657 16.14 -14.81 25.62
C GLU A 657 15.19 -15.35 24.54
N ALA A 658 15.11 -16.68 24.35
CA ALA A 658 14.20 -17.29 23.39
C ALA A 658 12.71 -17.13 23.77
N ALA A 659 12.38 -17.33 25.05
CA ALA A 659 11.01 -17.18 25.56
C ALA A 659 10.59 -15.70 25.63
N GLU A 660 11.50 -14.81 26.05
CA GLU A 660 11.29 -13.35 26.01
C GLU A 660 11.06 -12.85 24.57
N PHE A 661 11.77 -13.41 23.58
CA PHE A 661 11.60 -13.03 22.17
C PHE A 661 10.25 -13.47 21.59
N GLU A 662 9.75 -14.68 21.91
CA GLU A 662 8.40 -15.09 21.50
C GLU A 662 7.31 -14.28 22.22
N TYR A 663 7.49 -13.95 23.50
CA TYR A 663 6.58 -13.07 24.24
C TYR A 663 6.53 -11.67 23.63
N LEU A 664 7.70 -11.06 23.35
CA LEU A 664 7.82 -9.76 22.69
C LEU A 664 7.18 -9.74 21.30
N LYS A 665 7.40 -10.80 20.51
CA LYS A 665 6.78 -10.98 19.18
C LYS A 665 5.25 -11.02 19.26
N ASN A 666 4.70 -11.74 20.24
CA ASN A 666 3.25 -11.84 20.44
C ASN A 666 2.64 -10.50 20.89
N ILE A 667 3.29 -9.77 21.81
CA ILE A 667 2.86 -8.42 22.22
C ILE A 667 2.89 -7.45 21.03
N LEU A 668 3.97 -7.44 20.25
CA LEU A 668 4.11 -6.55 19.10
C LEU A 668 3.03 -6.82 18.04
N TYR A 669 2.69 -8.09 17.81
CA TYR A 669 1.60 -8.49 16.91
C TYR A 669 0.23 -7.99 17.40
N GLN A 670 -0.08 -8.15 18.69
CA GLN A 670 -1.33 -7.64 19.27
C GLN A 670 -1.41 -6.11 19.24
N TYR A 671 -0.28 -5.42 19.47
CA TYR A 671 -0.17 -3.96 19.37
C TYR A 671 -0.42 -3.47 17.94
N MET A 672 0.15 -4.14 16.92
CA MET A 672 -0.08 -3.83 15.51
C MET A 672 -1.53 -4.09 15.06
N ILE A 673 -2.24 -5.05 15.68
CA ILE A 673 -3.67 -5.30 15.45
C ILE A 673 -4.55 -4.19 16.08
N GLY A 674 -4.03 -3.44 17.05
CA GLY A 674 -4.77 -2.36 17.72
C GLY A 674 -5.47 -2.77 19.02
N ASN A 675 -5.21 -3.97 19.54
CA ASN A 675 -5.78 -4.43 20.81
C ASN A 675 -5.00 -3.83 22.00
N GLU A 676 -5.71 -3.27 22.99
CA GLU A 676 -5.17 -2.77 24.27
C GLU A 676 -3.87 -1.95 24.17
N THR A 677 -3.73 -1.12 23.13
CA THR A 677 -2.43 -0.55 22.75
C THR A 677 -1.79 0.33 23.83
N GLN A 678 -2.58 1.01 24.66
CA GLN A 678 -2.09 1.80 25.81
C GLN A 678 -1.59 0.93 26.99
N THR A 679 -1.92 -0.36 27.02
CA THR A 679 -1.36 -1.36 27.95
C THR A 679 -0.14 -2.01 27.32
N LEU A 680 -0.26 -2.47 26.06
CA LEU A 680 0.81 -3.17 25.37
C LEU A 680 2.04 -2.26 25.14
N SER A 681 1.87 -0.96 24.89
CA SER A 681 2.99 0.00 24.83
C SER A 681 3.76 0.10 26.14
N LYS A 682 3.08 0.04 27.30
CA LYS A 682 3.74 0.02 28.63
C LYS A 682 4.57 -1.25 28.81
N VAL A 683 4.04 -2.40 28.39
CA VAL A 683 4.76 -3.69 28.44
C VAL A 683 5.95 -3.69 27.47
N LEU A 684 5.79 -3.21 26.24
CA LEU A 684 6.89 -3.06 25.27
C LEU A 684 8.00 -2.16 25.83
N CYS A 685 7.67 -1.02 26.44
CA CYS A 685 8.68 -0.14 27.05
C CYS A 685 9.42 -0.79 28.21
N ALA A 686 8.73 -1.61 29.03
CA ALA A 686 9.34 -2.33 30.14
C ALA A 686 10.27 -3.48 29.66
N VAL A 687 9.86 -4.25 28.66
CA VAL A 687 10.66 -5.34 28.08
C VAL A 687 11.89 -4.81 27.34
N VAL A 688 11.74 -3.73 26.56
CA VAL A 688 12.83 -3.08 25.80
C VAL A 688 13.71 -2.20 26.70
N LYS A 689 13.29 -1.91 27.94
CA LYS A 689 14.04 -1.13 28.96
C LYS A 689 14.36 0.30 28.48
N PHE A 690 13.39 0.97 27.86
CA PHE A 690 13.50 2.40 27.51
C PHE A 690 13.68 3.28 28.76
N SER A 691 14.24 4.49 28.58
CA SER A 691 14.29 5.46 29.69
C SER A 691 12.89 5.94 30.06
N ASN A 692 12.71 6.40 31.31
CA ASN A 692 11.42 6.95 31.77
C ASN A 692 10.92 8.12 30.89
N GLU A 693 11.85 8.88 30.29
CA GLU A 693 11.58 10.00 29.39
C GLU A 693 11.08 9.51 28.02
N GLN A 694 11.75 8.52 27.43
CA GLN A 694 11.30 7.84 26.20
C GLN A 694 9.96 7.14 26.40
N GLN A 695 9.76 6.48 27.55
CA GLN A 695 8.50 5.84 27.90
C GLN A 695 7.36 6.85 28.03
N ALA A 696 7.61 8.05 28.59
CA ALA A 696 6.62 9.12 28.64
C ALA A 696 6.25 9.62 27.24
N GLU A 697 7.24 9.87 26.37
CA GLU A 697 6.99 10.33 24.99
C GLU A 697 6.20 9.29 24.16
N ILE A 698 6.55 8.01 24.27
CA ILE A 698 5.84 6.91 23.59
C ILE A 698 4.39 6.82 24.07
N LEU A 699 4.15 6.98 25.38
CA LEU A 699 2.80 6.97 25.93
C LEU A 699 1.97 8.18 25.52
N GLU A 700 2.56 9.38 25.47
CA GLU A 700 1.86 10.58 25.02
C GLU A 700 1.47 10.47 23.54
N ARG A 701 2.40 10.03 22.67
CA ARG A 701 2.12 9.80 21.24
C ARG A 701 1.03 8.75 21.01
N GLU A 702 1.00 7.69 21.83
CA GLU A 702 -0.03 6.65 21.71
C GLU A 702 -1.40 7.12 22.22
N ASP A 703 -1.44 7.96 23.27
CA ASP A 703 -2.68 8.58 23.74
C ASP A 703 -3.24 9.57 22.70
N GLN A 704 -2.37 10.40 22.09
CA GLN A 704 -2.75 11.25 20.94
C GLN A 704 -3.32 10.42 19.78
N ARG A 705 -2.73 9.24 19.48
CA ARG A 705 -3.22 8.32 18.43
C ARG A 705 -4.58 7.70 18.77
N GLN A 706 -4.77 7.25 20.02
CA GLN A 706 -6.05 6.76 20.54
C GLN A 706 -7.16 7.82 20.44
N ASN A 707 -6.86 9.07 20.81
CA ASN A 707 -7.81 10.18 20.69
C ASN A 707 -8.19 10.49 19.22
N LEU A 708 -7.23 10.44 18.29
CA LEU A 708 -7.50 10.63 16.85
C LEU A 708 -8.41 9.52 16.28
N LEU A 709 -8.15 8.25 16.61
CA LEU A 709 -8.97 7.12 16.17
C LEU A 709 -10.38 7.17 16.77
N SER A 710 -10.49 7.55 18.05
CA SER A 710 -11.79 7.73 18.74
C SER A 710 -12.64 8.81 18.08
N ASN A 711 -12.02 9.91 17.65
CA ASN A 711 -12.71 11.01 16.96
C ASN A 711 -13.18 10.65 15.54
N GLN A 712 -12.50 9.72 14.84
CA GLN A 712 -12.98 9.23 13.54
C GLN A 712 -14.23 8.35 13.65
N ASN A 713 -14.30 7.46 14.65
CA ASN A 713 -15.47 6.60 14.87
C ASN A 713 -16.75 7.38 15.24
N ASN A 714 -16.63 8.54 15.89
CA ASN A 714 -17.78 9.38 16.25
C ASN A 714 -18.38 10.19 15.08
N ASN A 715 -17.77 10.16 13.89
CA ASN A 715 -18.15 11.03 12.77
C ASN A 715 -18.73 10.28 11.55
N ILE A 716 -19.17 9.03 11.73
CA ILE A 716 -19.81 8.20 10.70
C ILE A 716 -21.34 8.23 10.90
N PRO A 717 -22.13 8.80 9.97
CA PRO A 717 -23.59 8.74 10.06
C PRO A 717 -24.10 7.30 10.02
N HIS A 718 -25.00 6.94 10.92
CA HIS A 718 -25.62 5.61 10.92
C HIS A 718 -26.42 5.37 9.63
N SER A 719 -25.98 4.43 8.81
CA SER A 719 -26.79 3.83 7.75
C SER A 719 -27.43 2.53 8.26
N ASN A 720 -28.67 2.29 7.84
CA ASN A 720 -29.34 1.00 8.05
C ASN A 720 -28.57 -0.08 7.26
N GLY A 721 -28.43 -1.32 7.73
CA GLY A 721 -29.21 -1.99 8.76
C GLY A 721 -29.79 -3.28 8.19
N ILE A 722 -28.95 -4.31 8.07
CA ILE A 722 -29.35 -5.65 7.63
C ILE A 722 -29.00 -6.64 8.75
N HIS A 723 -30.02 -7.24 9.34
CA HIS A 723 -29.84 -8.27 10.35
C HIS A 723 -29.47 -9.61 9.69
N SER A 724 -28.49 -10.30 10.25
CA SER A 724 -28.35 -11.75 10.15
C SER A 724 -28.33 -12.36 11.55
N ASN A 725 -29.00 -13.49 11.72
CA ASN A 725 -28.97 -14.27 12.96
C ASN A 725 -27.58 -14.92 13.11
N GLY A 726 -27.03 -15.15 14.29
CA GLY A 726 -27.61 -15.01 15.63
C GLY A 726 -27.47 -16.33 16.40
N THR A 727 -26.60 -16.36 17.42
CA THR A 727 -26.46 -17.49 18.35
C THR A 727 -26.22 -16.94 19.75
N ALA A 728 -26.99 -17.38 20.75
CA ALA A 728 -26.96 -16.80 22.08
C ALA A 728 -25.97 -17.52 23.02
N LEU A 729 -25.37 -16.76 23.93
CA LEU A 729 -24.91 -17.27 25.23
C LEU A 729 -25.26 -16.23 26.31
N HIS A 730 -26.02 -16.66 27.32
CA HIS A 730 -26.35 -15.83 28.48
C HIS A 730 -25.23 -15.85 29.52
N SER A 731 -24.97 -14.70 30.14
CA SER A 731 -24.46 -14.64 31.52
C SER A 731 -25.01 -13.38 32.22
N ASN A 732 -25.16 -13.44 33.54
CA ASN A 732 -25.83 -12.40 34.33
C ASN A 732 -24.84 -11.38 34.90
N GLY A 733 -25.22 -10.09 34.97
CA GLY A 733 -24.30 -8.99 35.32
C GLY A 733 -24.95 -7.74 35.90
N THR A 734 -25.82 -7.90 36.90
CA THR A 734 -26.15 -6.98 38.00
C THR A 734 -25.64 -5.52 37.94
N ALA A 735 -26.55 -4.54 37.83
CA ALA A 735 -26.28 -3.11 38.09
C ALA A 735 -26.17 -2.82 39.62
N PRO A 736 -25.57 -1.67 40.02
CA PRO A 736 -26.44 -0.61 40.56
C PRO A 736 -26.01 0.85 40.31
N HIS A 737 -26.93 1.76 40.68
CA HIS A 737 -26.96 3.21 40.47
C HIS A 737 -25.79 4.09 40.99
N SER A 738 -25.48 5.14 40.23
CA SER A 738 -25.40 6.55 40.68
C SER A 738 -25.90 7.45 39.53
N LYS A 739 -26.57 8.62 39.66
CA LYS A 739 -26.81 9.67 40.68
C LYS A 739 -25.67 10.69 40.90
N GLY A 740 -25.88 11.90 40.37
CA GLY A 740 -25.02 13.08 40.52
C GLY A 740 -24.20 13.37 39.25
N SER A 741 -23.99 14.61 38.79
CA SER A 741 -24.61 15.88 39.21
C SER A 741 -24.64 16.86 38.02
N VAL A 742 -25.65 17.73 37.98
CA VAL A 742 -25.63 18.93 37.12
C VAL A 742 -24.71 19.98 37.77
N PRO A 743 -23.93 20.71 36.97
CA PRO A 743 -23.71 22.14 37.19
C PRO A 743 -24.29 22.95 36.02
N HIS A 744 -24.97 24.05 36.35
CA HIS A 744 -25.67 24.91 35.41
C HIS A 744 -24.75 26.07 34.99
N VAL A 745 -24.47 26.21 33.69
CA VAL A 745 -23.67 27.31 33.14
C VAL A 745 -24.42 27.93 31.96
N HIS A 746 -24.96 29.14 32.16
CA HIS A 746 -25.22 30.05 31.05
C HIS A 746 -23.87 30.51 30.47
N PHE A 747 -23.74 30.60 29.13
CA PHE A 747 -23.84 31.90 28.46
C PHE A 747 -23.91 31.78 26.93
N MET A 748 -24.64 32.72 26.32
CA MET A 748 -24.63 33.14 24.91
C MET A 748 -24.48 32.09 23.79
N THR A 749 -25.62 31.76 23.18
CA THR A 749 -25.73 31.37 21.77
C THR A 749 -25.42 32.56 20.85
N ASN A 750 -24.44 32.40 19.94
CA ASN A 750 -24.40 33.13 18.68
C ASN A 750 -24.58 32.11 17.55
N ASP A 751 -25.77 32.05 16.95
CA ASP A 751 -26.00 31.35 15.69
C ASP A 751 -25.41 32.18 14.55
N ASP A 752 -24.42 31.65 13.83
CA ASP A 752 -24.09 32.07 12.46
C ASP A 752 -23.13 31.07 11.77
N SER A 753 -23.65 29.91 11.36
CA SER A 753 -22.92 28.94 10.51
C SER A 753 -23.85 27.92 9.81
N LYS A 754 -24.69 28.39 8.88
CA LYS A 754 -25.27 27.56 7.81
C LYS A 754 -25.37 28.35 6.51
N ILE A 755 -24.45 28.06 5.57
CA ILE A 755 -24.71 27.83 4.13
C ILE A 755 -23.35 27.56 3.47
N LEU A 756 -23.20 26.33 2.96
CA LEU A 756 -22.47 25.98 1.75
C LEU A 756 -23.13 24.73 1.17
#